data_AF-A0A7Y3Q0W8-F1
#
_entry.id   AF-A0A7Y3Q0W8-F1
#
_cell.length_a   1.000
_cell.length_b   1.000
_cell.length_c   1.000
_cell.angle_alpha   90.00
_cell.angle_beta   90.00
_cell.angle_gamma   90.00
#
_symmetry.space_group_name_H-M   'P 1'
#
loop_
_entity.id
_entity.type
_entity.pdbx_description
1 polymer ?
#
loop_
_entity_poly.entity_id
_entity_poly.type
_entity_poly.pdbx_seq_one_letter_code
_entity_poly.pdbx_strand_id
1 'polypeptide(L)'
;MWSKLGIKLKNNSNIADVMSGSTLTVKAGDALLVSNSLLEIVEVHANQLILRTKWEQADDELTCSVIPTYGDFNQAVREIRLLRENTANNISALEAWGTQTGTVTFKGEDGEEHTARTLQQMDADVVEIEERANQLFTDISAFGYARSQADMEAERAANKALYAAAGFVHMGKHATVSPAAPVNEGMFSVVGSGWQNKFGLGRNSGEIVGTSETNHAVFHTAGITFDLVGVSDIASTPFVVKLPEAPKGTEVYDSATGTLVNYETAAEAFDAADNEVTKEVVTHPVDLVGFEVFLREINESDPIIYPYGMQQSKLTTVDGIPTVENTFRPITHFEVFKGDETSRGRGWNVLDNSLTDAQLTKIFQTLKHNIFRLSDGRLAQWTLSQRTIRGVGNGDFRYNPATPASTIPLWFDTAGNRCVSVRGALDSVEPFVASNENWYQGWNAADSVKSIPALSHLGAFIPRRSTTNVAVNGESYFYVVATIPRLNQGAYHPSFNPFGTGRIRNLANNAWISWHEDSTLLLNKHSCFDFKTGIGGKPNSKLSGKLGTNSGRPDGRYYDAIYDGGLNGIIDWRTSAWDVGSKEEAAKVTQKVVSGEYRGLEKLMWTVVDVVDTSTAISSSQVPDNIALTDASPRFKYDKTALLGVPYFVVNASTGEVYKQEHPNALDSNRAPSTYFPSSWGTSGNIYVISPMIENISVSGNFAQTDVIGSPEVILKVEALKNGWMGSWLPDFVNANPKVSRKAVVINLLGPRLSTTNLGETWTVTLGISVSETPNTVYRGFSAGAGNGVAVINYQAFAKQTKSSVNKSILNDSDGLGDVWASCDFWVDSSGANGVLLGESLIGKVFTSNSGKRVSNYTLTDFNLQRKKIDNSLWAGGFYPAHTPITLAAPSNNSPAVKVLTYQISNNQQCSLAFAFNELAHNGTDWGDDSTLKIADGTTTYTNLNGDVLLCGTAELAIPYGYTKNKARVGKQTAGVDL
;
A
#
# COMPACT_ATOMS: atom_id res chain seq x y z
N MET A 1 -13.35 61.12 85.45
CA MET A 1 -12.75 61.39 86.78
C MET A 1 -13.30 62.73 87.24
N TRP A 2 -13.90 62.83 88.44
CA TRP A 2 -14.61 64.04 88.86
C TRP A 2 -13.67 65.04 89.57
N SER A 3 -13.67 66.29 89.13
CA SER A 3 -12.93 67.39 89.76
C SER A 3 -13.59 67.76 91.10
N LYS A 4 -12.78 68.04 92.13
CA LYS A 4 -13.26 68.52 93.43
C LYS A 4 -12.86 69.97 93.67
N LEU A 5 -13.77 70.73 94.28
CA LEU A 5 -13.60 72.14 94.62
C LEU A 5 -14.01 72.37 96.09
N GLY A 6 -13.23 73.13 96.84
CA GLY A 6 -13.68 73.70 98.11
C GLY A 6 -14.54 74.92 97.80
N ILE A 7 -15.80 74.90 98.22
CA ILE A 7 -16.81 75.91 97.89
C ILE A 7 -17.38 76.49 99.17
N LYS A 8 -17.53 77.82 99.22
CA LYS A 8 -18.35 78.52 100.20
C LYS A 8 -19.68 78.95 99.58
N LEU A 9 -20.77 78.57 100.23
CA LEU A 9 -22.14 78.94 99.86
C LEU A 9 -22.73 79.85 100.93
N LYS A 10 -23.62 80.76 100.50
CA LYS A 10 -24.37 81.64 101.40
C LYS A 10 -25.86 81.50 101.18
N ASN A 11 -26.63 81.62 102.24
CA ASN A 11 -28.08 81.49 102.20
C ASN A 11 -28.70 82.54 101.25
N ASN A 12 -29.60 82.07 100.39
CA ASN A 12 -30.31 82.84 99.37
C ASN A 12 -29.40 83.45 98.28
N SER A 13 -28.16 82.97 98.15
CA SER A 13 -27.20 83.30 97.07
C SER A 13 -27.19 82.22 96.01
N ASN A 14 -27.07 82.58 94.73
CA ASN A 14 -26.74 81.64 93.65
C ASN A 14 -25.24 81.69 93.26
N ILE A 15 -24.42 82.42 94.02
CA ILE A 15 -22.97 82.46 93.86
C ILE A 15 -22.33 81.48 94.83
N ALA A 16 -21.53 80.57 94.28
CA ALA A 16 -20.65 79.65 94.98
C ALA A 16 -19.21 80.19 94.89
N ASP A 17 -18.68 80.70 96.01
CA ASP A 17 -17.30 81.18 96.09
C ASP A 17 -16.34 79.97 96.09
N VAL A 18 -15.42 79.90 95.12
CA VAL A 18 -14.44 78.81 95.00
C VAL A 18 -13.23 79.12 95.87
N MET A 19 -13.23 78.55 97.07
CA MET A 19 -12.18 78.72 98.07
C MET A 19 -10.92 77.90 97.76
N SER A 20 -11.05 76.77 97.05
CA SER A 20 -9.92 75.95 96.59
C SER A 20 -10.27 75.00 95.43
N GLY A 21 -9.26 74.56 94.69
CA GLY A 21 -9.41 73.78 93.45
C GLY A 21 -9.34 74.67 92.21
N SER A 22 -9.54 74.09 91.02
CA SER A 22 -9.45 74.81 89.74
C SER A 22 -10.68 74.58 88.88
N THR A 23 -11.29 75.68 88.42
CA THR A 23 -12.47 75.67 87.56
C THR A 23 -12.15 75.46 86.07
N LEU A 24 -10.88 75.36 85.67
CA LEU A 24 -10.47 75.23 84.25
C LEU A 24 -11.03 73.99 83.52
N THR A 25 -11.45 72.96 84.24
CA THR A 25 -12.06 71.74 83.66
C THR A 25 -13.59 71.73 83.76
N VAL A 26 -14.18 72.76 84.37
CA VAL A 26 -15.61 72.90 84.66
C VAL A 26 -16.26 73.75 83.58
N LYS A 27 -17.45 73.36 83.13
CA LYS A 27 -18.21 74.05 82.09
C LYS A 27 -19.59 74.45 82.60
N ALA A 28 -20.17 75.47 81.96
CA ALA A 28 -21.60 75.73 82.08
C ALA A 28 -22.38 74.50 81.59
N GLY A 29 -23.36 74.05 82.38
CA GLY A 29 -24.09 72.79 82.18
C GLY A 29 -23.55 71.60 82.98
N ASP A 30 -22.36 71.70 83.59
CA ASP A 30 -21.91 70.71 84.59
C ASP A 30 -22.67 70.89 85.92
N ALA A 31 -22.78 69.82 86.72
CA ALA A 31 -23.49 69.86 88.00
C ALA A 31 -22.54 69.79 89.20
N LEU A 32 -22.72 70.70 90.15
CA LEU A 32 -22.01 70.72 91.43
C LEU A 32 -22.78 69.87 92.46
N LEU A 33 -22.15 68.80 92.96
CA LEU A 33 -22.70 67.96 94.03
C LEU A 33 -22.34 68.53 95.41
N VAL A 34 -23.36 69.03 96.11
CA VAL A 34 -23.32 69.69 97.42
C VAL A 34 -24.21 68.91 98.39
N SER A 35 -23.64 68.18 99.34
CA SER A 35 -24.39 67.44 100.39
C SER A 35 -25.61 66.65 99.85
N ASN A 36 -25.38 65.83 98.82
CA ASN A 36 -26.37 65.05 98.04
C ASN A 36 -27.38 65.84 97.18
N SER A 37 -27.33 67.17 97.15
CA SER A 37 -28.05 68.00 96.18
C SER A 37 -27.17 68.29 94.97
N LEU A 38 -27.75 68.27 93.75
CA LEU A 38 -27.07 68.66 92.51
C LEU A 38 -27.54 70.05 92.09
N LEU A 39 -26.57 70.97 91.95
CA LEU A 39 -26.81 72.36 91.55
C LEU A 39 -26.14 72.59 90.20
N GLU A 40 -26.93 72.87 89.17
CA GLU A 40 -26.41 73.15 87.82
C GLU A 40 -25.60 74.45 87.81
N ILE A 41 -24.38 74.39 87.29
CA ILE A 41 -23.50 75.53 87.11
C ILE A 41 -23.86 76.18 85.77
N VAL A 42 -24.31 77.43 85.78
CA VAL A 42 -24.69 78.17 84.55
C VAL A 42 -23.58 79.08 84.04
N GLU A 43 -22.71 79.59 84.92
CA GLU A 43 -21.52 80.32 84.52
C GLU A 43 -20.32 79.93 85.40
N VAL A 44 -19.14 79.93 84.79
CA VAL A 44 -17.87 79.52 85.41
C VAL A 44 -16.91 80.69 85.37
N HIS A 45 -16.39 81.09 86.52
CA HIS A 45 -15.31 82.07 86.65
C HIS A 45 -14.11 81.43 87.38
N ALA A 46 -12.99 82.14 87.48
CA ALA A 46 -11.77 81.60 88.11
C ALA A 46 -11.97 81.23 89.59
N ASN A 47 -12.64 82.12 90.35
CA ASN A 47 -12.80 82.00 91.81
C ASN A 47 -14.27 81.90 92.24
N GLN A 48 -15.23 81.81 91.30
CA GLN A 48 -16.66 81.77 91.57
C GLN A 48 -17.38 80.89 90.53
N LEU A 49 -18.45 80.23 90.95
CA LEU A 49 -19.40 79.54 90.08
C LEU A 49 -20.78 80.19 90.27
N ILE A 50 -21.47 80.48 89.17
CA ILE A 50 -22.87 80.91 89.22
C ILE A 50 -23.74 79.67 89.03
N LEU A 51 -24.63 79.42 89.97
CA LEU A 51 -25.57 78.31 89.97
C LEU A 51 -26.92 78.76 89.37
N ARG A 52 -27.64 77.84 88.71
CA ARG A 52 -28.96 78.14 88.11
C ARG A 52 -29.98 78.57 89.17
N THR A 53 -29.92 77.92 90.32
CA THR A 53 -30.78 78.14 91.48
C THR A 53 -29.96 78.63 92.67
N LYS A 54 -30.63 79.30 93.60
CA LYS A 54 -30.01 79.77 94.85
C LYS A 54 -29.80 78.62 95.82
N TRP A 55 -28.78 78.73 96.66
CA TRP A 55 -28.61 77.92 97.85
C TRP A 55 -29.50 78.44 98.97
N GLU A 56 -30.63 77.78 99.22
CA GLU A 56 -31.65 78.22 100.19
C GLU A 56 -31.47 77.63 101.59
N GLN A 57 -30.35 76.94 101.83
CA GLN A 57 -29.95 76.46 103.16
C GLN A 57 -29.00 77.46 103.84
N ALA A 58 -28.59 77.20 105.08
CA ALA A 58 -27.65 78.05 105.80
C ALA A 58 -26.29 78.18 105.08
N ASP A 59 -25.55 79.25 105.39
CA ASP A 59 -24.16 79.45 104.96
C ASP A 59 -23.30 78.23 105.35
N ASP A 60 -22.60 77.65 104.39
CA ASP A 60 -21.80 76.43 104.55
C ASP A 60 -20.51 76.52 103.71
N GLU A 61 -19.47 75.80 104.11
CA GLU A 61 -18.16 75.78 103.43
C GLU A 61 -17.60 74.36 103.39
N LEU A 62 -17.70 73.72 102.21
CA LEU A 62 -17.48 72.29 102.05
C LEU A 62 -16.78 71.93 100.73
N THR A 63 -16.23 70.72 100.65
CA THR A 63 -15.61 70.22 99.41
C THR A 63 -16.62 69.47 98.54
N CYS A 64 -17.02 70.11 97.46
CA CYS A 64 -18.00 69.62 96.48
C CYS A 64 -17.30 68.85 95.34
N SER A 65 -18.07 68.07 94.58
CA SER A 65 -17.59 67.37 93.37
C SER A 65 -18.33 67.84 92.13
N VAL A 66 -17.63 68.06 91.02
CA VAL A 66 -18.24 68.45 89.73
C VAL A 66 -18.48 67.20 88.88
N ILE A 67 -19.72 67.04 88.42
CA ILE A 67 -20.16 65.96 87.54
C ILE A 67 -20.38 66.55 86.13
N PRO A 68 -19.56 66.18 85.14
CA PRO A 68 -19.74 66.63 83.76
C PRO A 68 -20.85 65.85 83.05
N THR A 69 -21.58 66.53 82.16
CA THR A 69 -22.89 66.09 81.64
C THR A 69 -22.91 65.74 80.15
N TYR A 70 -21.80 65.89 79.42
CA TYR A 70 -21.73 65.69 77.96
C TYR A 70 -20.54 64.82 77.51
N GLY A 71 -20.72 64.11 76.39
CA GLY A 71 -19.67 63.42 75.62
C GLY A 71 -19.62 63.90 74.17
N ASP A 72 -18.53 63.63 73.44
CA ASP A 72 -18.31 64.23 72.11
C ASP A 72 -19.08 63.53 70.97
N PHE A 73 -20.36 63.88 70.88
CA PHE A 73 -21.26 63.46 69.82
C PHE A 73 -20.91 64.05 68.44
N ASN A 74 -20.12 65.15 68.39
CA ASN A 74 -19.90 65.90 67.15
C ASN A 74 -18.96 65.14 66.19
N GLN A 75 -17.93 64.48 66.71
CA GLN A 75 -17.04 63.68 65.87
C GLN A 75 -17.77 62.49 65.25
N ALA A 76 -18.55 61.74 66.04
CA ALA A 76 -19.34 60.62 65.52
C ALA A 76 -20.34 61.04 64.42
N VAL A 77 -21.00 62.20 64.58
CA VAL A 77 -21.89 62.77 63.55
C VAL A 77 -21.12 63.19 62.29
N ARG A 78 -19.85 63.60 62.40
CA ARG A 78 -19.01 63.92 61.23
C ARG A 78 -18.68 62.70 60.40
N GLU A 79 -18.17 61.62 61.02
CA GLU A 79 -17.77 60.42 60.27
C GLU A 79 -18.99 59.75 59.59
N ILE A 80 -20.16 59.74 60.27
CA ILE A 80 -21.41 59.23 59.70
C ILE A 80 -21.88 60.07 58.49
N ARG A 81 -21.59 61.39 58.46
CA ARG A 81 -21.88 62.23 57.28
C ARG A 81 -20.92 61.91 56.13
N LEU A 82 -19.62 61.80 56.38
CA LEU A 82 -18.63 61.47 55.36
C LEU A 82 -18.94 60.11 54.70
N LEU A 83 -19.24 59.08 55.51
CA LEU A 83 -19.65 57.77 55.01
C LEU A 83 -20.92 57.85 54.15
N ARG A 84 -21.93 58.63 54.59
CA ARG A 84 -23.18 58.85 53.84
C ARG A 84 -22.96 59.60 52.53
N GLU A 85 -22.10 60.61 52.53
CA GLU A 85 -21.81 61.46 51.36
C GLU A 85 -21.00 60.70 50.32
N ASN A 86 -19.95 59.96 50.73
CA ASN A 86 -19.23 59.03 49.86
C ASN A 86 -20.18 57.99 49.24
N THR A 87 -20.97 57.29 50.07
CA THR A 87 -21.96 56.31 49.59
C THR A 87 -22.93 56.93 48.59
N ALA A 88 -23.51 58.09 48.90
CA ALA A 88 -24.48 58.77 48.04
C ALA A 88 -23.88 59.22 46.70
N ASN A 89 -22.64 59.73 46.70
CA ASN A 89 -21.93 60.14 45.49
C ASN A 89 -21.65 58.96 44.55
N ASN A 90 -21.45 57.76 45.10
CA ASN A 90 -21.13 56.56 44.34
C ASN A 90 -22.35 55.74 43.88
N ILE A 91 -23.58 56.04 44.33
CA ILE A 91 -24.80 55.29 43.90
C ILE A 91 -24.95 55.30 42.37
N SER A 92 -24.92 56.48 41.73
CA SER A 92 -25.09 56.56 40.28
C SER A 92 -23.92 55.97 39.49
N ALA A 93 -22.71 55.94 40.07
CA ALA A 93 -21.58 55.23 39.49
C ALA A 93 -21.77 53.70 39.55
N LEU A 94 -22.33 53.18 40.64
CA LEU A 94 -22.67 51.76 40.81
C LEU A 94 -23.84 51.33 39.90
N GLU A 95 -24.86 52.17 39.75
CA GLU A 95 -25.96 51.93 38.80
C GLU A 95 -25.43 51.90 37.36
N ALA A 96 -24.59 52.87 36.96
CA ALA A 96 -23.94 52.87 35.66
C ALA A 96 -23.01 51.65 35.46
N TRP A 97 -22.28 51.23 36.49
CA TRP A 97 -21.40 50.05 36.46
C TRP A 97 -22.13 48.77 36.08
N GLY A 98 -23.38 48.60 36.53
CA GLY A 98 -24.20 47.44 36.21
C GLY A 98 -25.06 47.57 34.94
N THR A 99 -25.22 48.75 34.37
CA THR A 99 -26.25 49.01 33.32
C THR A 99 -25.76 49.68 32.05
N GLN A 100 -24.52 50.18 32.00
CA GLN A 100 -23.95 50.89 30.85
C GLN A 100 -22.71 50.17 30.33
N THR A 101 -22.31 50.45 29.09
CA THR A 101 -21.03 50.01 28.50
C THR A 101 -19.93 51.07 28.70
N GLY A 102 -18.68 50.71 28.42
CA GLY A 102 -17.50 51.55 28.63
C GLY A 102 -16.91 51.47 30.05
N THR A 103 -16.67 52.63 30.66
CA THR A 103 -16.02 52.77 31.97
C THR A 103 -16.74 53.78 32.85
N VAL A 104 -16.70 53.55 34.16
CA VAL A 104 -17.27 54.43 35.19
C VAL A 104 -16.20 54.78 36.21
N THR A 105 -16.39 55.91 36.89
CA THR A 105 -15.43 56.41 37.89
C THR A 105 -16.10 56.46 39.25
N PHE A 106 -15.53 55.72 40.21
CA PHE A 106 -15.90 55.78 41.62
C PHE A 106 -15.02 56.82 42.33
N LYS A 107 -15.54 57.43 43.40
CA LYS A 107 -14.79 58.38 44.24
C LYS A 107 -14.35 57.74 45.56
N GLY A 108 -13.09 57.96 45.94
CA GLY A 108 -12.53 57.62 47.24
C GLY A 108 -13.07 58.47 48.39
N GLU A 109 -12.73 58.10 49.62
CA GLU A 109 -13.12 58.83 50.84
C GLU A 109 -12.38 60.17 50.99
N ASP A 110 -11.17 60.24 50.44
CA ASP A 110 -10.34 61.43 50.24
C ASP A 110 -10.79 62.30 49.03
N GLY A 111 -11.63 61.75 48.15
CA GLY A 111 -12.07 62.36 46.91
C GLY A 111 -11.23 62.03 45.68
N GLU A 112 -10.28 61.09 45.74
CA GLU A 112 -9.61 60.57 44.54
C GLU A 112 -10.60 59.86 43.61
N GLU A 113 -10.25 59.73 42.33
CA GLU A 113 -11.09 59.14 41.29
C GLU A 113 -10.50 57.83 40.75
N HIS A 114 -11.29 56.76 40.77
CA HIS A 114 -10.89 55.42 40.37
C HIS A 114 -11.78 54.89 39.25
N THR A 115 -11.20 54.77 38.05
CA THR A 115 -11.92 54.29 36.86
C THR A 115 -11.93 52.75 36.78
N ALA A 116 -13.10 52.18 36.55
CA ALA A 116 -13.31 50.74 36.33
C ALA A 116 -14.11 50.47 35.05
N ARG A 117 -13.90 49.32 34.41
CA ARG A 117 -14.79 48.82 33.34
C ARG A 117 -16.13 48.42 33.95
N THR A 118 -17.21 48.65 33.20
CA THR A 118 -18.57 48.22 33.58
C THR A 118 -18.77 46.73 33.32
N LEU A 119 -19.80 46.13 33.93
CA LEU A 119 -20.15 44.73 33.68
C LEU A 119 -20.47 44.47 32.20
N GLN A 120 -21.32 45.30 31.59
CA GLN A 120 -21.65 45.13 30.16
C GLN A 120 -20.45 45.38 29.24
N GLN A 121 -19.46 46.19 29.64
CA GLN A 121 -18.21 46.27 28.89
C GLN A 121 -17.38 45.01 29.03
N MET A 122 -17.31 44.40 30.23
CA MET A 122 -16.59 43.14 30.41
C MET A 122 -17.25 41.98 29.65
N ASP A 123 -18.58 41.92 29.62
CA ASP A 123 -19.31 40.94 28.80
C ASP A 123 -19.07 41.18 27.29
N ALA A 124 -19.08 42.45 26.84
CA ALA A 124 -18.75 42.80 25.46
C ALA A 124 -17.29 42.51 25.08
N ASP A 125 -16.33 42.80 25.96
CA ASP A 125 -14.91 42.47 25.78
C ASP A 125 -14.71 40.94 25.64
N VAL A 126 -15.48 40.13 26.37
CA VAL A 126 -15.46 38.66 26.27
C VAL A 126 -16.08 38.18 24.96
N VAL A 127 -17.24 38.72 24.57
CA VAL A 127 -17.87 38.39 23.27
C VAL A 127 -16.97 38.80 22.11
N GLU A 128 -16.30 39.96 22.16
CA GLU A 128 -15.32 40.35 21.14
C GLU A 128 -14.12 39.38 21.09
N ILE A 129 -13.66 38.87 22.23
CA ILE A 129 -12.59 37.85 22.28
C ILE A 129 -13.06 36.51 21.70
N GLU A 130 -14.29 36.08 21.98
CA GLU A 130 -14.87 34.86 21.41
C GLU A 130 -15.13 35.01 19.90
N GLU A 131 -15.70 36.12 19.45
CA GLU A 131 -15.85 36.44 18.02
C GLU A 131 -14.49 36.52 17.32
N ARG A 132 -13.46 37.09 17.96
CA ARG A 132 -12.10 37.17 17.41
C ARG A 132 -11.39 35.81 17.37
N ALA A 133 -11.67 34.92 18.31
CA ALA A 133 -11.20 33.53 18.26
C ALA A 133 -11.88 32.75 17.11
N ASN A 134 -13.18 32.93 16.91
CA ASN A 134 -13.92 32.38 15.77
C ASN A 134 -13.45 32.99 14.42
N GLN A 135 -13.10 34.29 14.43
CA GLN A 135 -12.50 34.96 13.27
C GLN A 135 -11.10 34.44 12.95
N LEU A 136 -10.34 33.81 13.87
CA LEU A 136 -8.98 33.33 13.57
C LEU A 136 -8.97 32.33 12.38
N PHE A 137 -9.97 31.45 12.26
CA PHE A 137 -10.12 30.58 11.09
C PHE A 137 -10.44 31.35 9.80
N THR A 138 -11.20 32.43 9.93
CA THR A 138 -11.57 33.30 8.81
C THR A 138 -10.38 34.15 8.36
N ASP A 139 -9.59 34.68 9.31
CA ASP A 139 -8.39 35.47 9.06
C ASP A 139 -7.25 34.62 8.49
N ILE A 140 -7.03 33.39 8.97
CA ILE A 140 -6.08 32.44 8.35
C ILE A 140 -6.47 32.18 6.89
N SER A 141 -7.77 32.18 6.55
CA SER A 141 -8.22 32.12 5.15
C SER A 141 -8.01 33.44 4.39
N ALA A 142 -8.16 34.59 5.05
CA ALA A 142 -8.07 35.92 4.45
C ALA A 142 -6.62 36.38 4.20
N PHE A 143 -5.66 35.98 5.06
CA PHE A 143 -4.27 36.43 5.09
C PHE A 143 -3.44 36.14 3.82
N GLY A 144 -3.97 35.34 2.87
CA GLY A 144 -3.39 35.19 1.54
C GLY A 144 -2.08 34.40 1.46
N TYR A 145 -1.62 33.78 2.56
CA TYR A 145 -0.45 32.91 2.57
C TYR A 145 -0.62 31.70 1.64
N ALA A 146 -1.83 31.13 1.58
CA ALA A 146 -2.18 30.04 0.68
C ALA A 146 -2.54 30.54 -0.72
N ARG A 147 -1.97 29.92 -1.75
CA ARG A 147 -2.33 30.12 -3.17
C ARG A 147 -3.83 29.92 -3.41
N SER A 148 -4.37 30.53 -4.45
CA SER A 148 -5.78 30.35 -4.82
C SER A 148 -6.03 29.00 -5.51
N GLN A 149 -7.29 28.58 -5.53
CA GLN A 149 -7.76 27.47 -6.35
C GLN A 149 -7.46 27.68 -7.84
N ALA A 150 -7.52 28.92 -8.35
CA ALA A 150 -7.17 29.20 -9.75
C ALA A 150 -5.67 28.94 -10.03
N ASP A 151 -4.78 29.28 -9.10
CA ASP A 151 -3.35 28.97 -9.22
C ASP A 151 -3.08 27.46 -9.16
N MET A 152 -3.83 26.74 -8.32
CA MET A 152 -3.76 25.28 -8.20
C MET A 152 -4.29 24.59 -9.47
N GLU A 153 -5.42 25.04 -10.01
CA GLU A 153 -6.00 24.51 -11.25
C GLU A 153 -5.14 24.82 -12.48
N ALA A 154 -4.49 25.99 -12.54
CA ALA A 154 -3.52 26.32 -13.57
C ALA A 154 -2.29 25.38 -13.55
N GLU A 155 -1.76 25.05 -12.37
CA GLU A 155 -0.68 24.07 -12.25
C GLU A 155 -1.17 22.65 -12.61
N ARG A 156 -2.36 22.24 -12.16
CA ARG A 156 -2.98 20.97 -12.58
C ARG A 156 -3.13 20.88 -14.09
N ALA A 157 -3.52 21.97 -14.76
CA ALA A 157 -3.63 22.02 -16.22
C ALA A 157 -2.25 21.92 -16.89
N ALA A 158 -1.22 22.61 -16.38
CA ALA A 158 0.14 22.52 -16.88
C ALA A 158 0.72 21.09 -16.73
N ASN A 159 0.54 20.46 -15.57
CA ASN A 159 0.95 19.07 -15.31
C ASN A 159 0.17 18.07 -16.18
N LYS A 160 -1.15 18.23 -16.33
CA LYS A 160 -1.96 17.43 -17.29
C LYS A 160 -1.55 17.65 -18.75
N ALA A 161 -0.94 18.79 -19.08
CA ALA A 161 -0.37 19.05 -20.40
C ALA A 161 1.07 18.53 -20.56
N LEU A 162 1.79 18.24 -19.47
CA LEU A 162 3.16 17.70 -19.48
C LEU A 162 3.16 16.17 -19.48
N TYR A 163 2.39 15.56 -18.59
CA TYR A 163 2.36 14.11 -18.36
C TYR A 163 1.28 13.41 -19.20
N ALA A 164 1.51 12.14 -19.52
CA ALA A 164 0.58 11.29 -20.27
C ALA A 164 -0.50 10.67 -19.37
N ALA A 165 -0.15 10.33 -18.13
CA ALA A 165 -0.97 9.51 -17.23
C ALA A 165 -0.62 9.74 -15.75
N ALA A 166 -1.37 9.07 -14.86
CA ALA A 166 -0.88 8.79 -13.51
C ALA A 166 0.35 7.87 -13.56
N GLY A 167 1.33 8.12 -12.69
CA GLY A 167 2.59 7.37 -12.68
C GLY A 167 3.71 8.13 -11.99
N PHE A 168 4.95 7.68 -12.19
CA PHE A 168 6.12 8.29 -11.58
C PHE A 168 6.78 9.27 -12.54
N VAL A 169 6.95 10.52 -12.09
CA VAL A 169 7.74 11.56 -12.76
C VAL A 169 9.22 11.23 -12.64
N HIS A 170 9.63 10.82 -11.44
CA HIS A 170 10.93 10.24 -11.15
C HIS A 170 10.72 8.99 -10.29
N MET A 171 11.32 7.87 -10.71
CA MET A 171 11.25 6.61 -9.96
C MET A 171 11.96 6.69 -8.60
N GLY A 172 12.94 7.58 -8.46
CA GLY A 172 13.86 7.66 -7.32
C GLY A 172 15.07 6.74 -7.48
N LYS A 173 15.99 6.80 -6.52
CA LYS A 173 17.16 5.91 -6.44
C LYS A 173 16.96 4.83 -5.38
N HIS A 174 17.83 3.83 -5.38
CA HIS A 174 17.64 2.59 -4.62
C HIS A 174 18.95 2.01 -4.10
N ALA A 175 18.87 0.97 -3.28
CA ALA A 175 20.03 0.20 -2.80
C ALA A 175 20.17 -1.12 -3.57
N THR A 176 21.43 -1.56 -3.73
CA THR A 176 21.81 -2.81 -4.41
C THR A 176 22.69 -3.73 -3.59
N VAL A 177 23.10 -3.32 -2.38
CA VAL A 177 24.02 -4.09 -1.52
C VAL A 177 23.27 -4.78 -0.39
N SER A 178 23.59 -6.07 -0.22
CA SER A 178 23.02 -6.97 0.79
C SER A 178 23.03 -6.34 2.19
N PRO A 179 21.91 -6.40 2.96
CA PRO A 179 20.71 -7.23 2.74
C PRO A 179 19.65 -6.62 1.80
N ALA A 180 19.93 -5.51 1.12
CA ALA A 180 19.01 -4.95 0.12
C ALA A 180 19.24 -5.56 -1.27
N ALA A 181 18.17 -5.65 -2.07
CA ALA A 181 18.22 -6.08 -3.46
C ALA A 181 17.34 -5.18 -4.35
N PRO A 182 17.77 -4.86 -5.58
CA PRO A 182 16.99 -4.06 -6.51
C PRO A 182 15.77 -4.85 -7.01
N VAL A 183 14.59 -4.23 -7.00
CA VAL A 183 13.44 -4.75 -7.76
C VAL A 183 13.49 -4.17 -9.17
N ASN A 184 13.50 -2.85 -9.23
CA ASN A 184 13.51 -2.00 -10.40
C ASN A 184 14.06 -0.64 -9.96
N GLU A 185 14.21 0.30 -10.89
CA GLU A 185 14.67 1.64 -10.54
C GLU A 185 13.78 2.27 -9.45
N GLY A 186 14.44 2.80 -8.41
CA GLY A 186 13.78 3.44 -7.27
C GLY A 186 13.06 2.51 -6.29
N MET A 187 13.07 1.18 -6.49
CA MET A 187 12.42 0.23 -5.59
C MET A 187 13.35 -0.91 -5.20
N PHE A 188 13.43 -1.20 -3.90
CA PHE A 188 14.29 -2.24 -3.35
C PHE A 188 13.61 -3.03 -2.23
N SER A 189 13.87 -4.34 -2.20
CA SER A 189 13.54 -5.23 -1.08
C SER A 189 14.69 -5.24 -0.06
N VAL A 190 14.42 -5.64 1.18
CA VAL A 190 15.44 -5.78 2.23
C VAL A 190 15.16 -7.02 3.09
N VAL A 191 16.06 -8.01 3.03
CA VAL A 191 15.96 -9.27 3.77
C VAL A 191 16.72 -9.15 5.09
N GLY A 192 16.25 -8.27 5.99
CA GLY A 192 16.97 -7.90 7.21
C GLY A 192 16.08 -7.48 8.38
N SER A 193 16.68 -7.36 9.57
CA SER A 193 15.95 -6.94 10.78
C SER A 193 15.46 -5.50 10.67
N GLY A 194 14.25 -5.23 11.17
CA GLY A 194 13.54 -3.95 11.04
C GLY A 194 12.68 -3.84 9.77
N TRP A 195 12.95 -4.68 8.76
CA TRP A 195 12.27 -4.70 7.46
C TRP A 195 11.18 -5.78 7.34
N GLN A 196 10.75 -6.37 8.46
CA GLN A 196 9.63 -7.30 8.51
C GLN A 196 8.36 -6.70 7.87
N ASN A 197 7.80 -7.40 6.88
CA ASN A 197 6.63 -7.02 6.07
C ASN A 197 6.76 -5.63 5.43
N LYS A 198 7.96 -5.24 4.95
CA LYS A 198 8.24 -3.92 4.35
C LYS A 198 9.09 -4.00 3.08
N PHE A 199 9.03 -2.95 2.26
CA PHE A 199 10.00 -2.64 1.22
C PHE A 199 10.13 -1.12 1.00
N GLY A 200 11.17 -0.68 0.28
CA GLY A 200 11.51 0.73 0.13
C GLY A 200 11.26 1.30 -1.26
N LEU A 201 10.74 2.54 -1.30
CA LEU A 201 10.64 3.39 -2.49
C LEU A 201 11.49 4.66 -2.29
N GLY A 202 12.41 4.93 -3.21
CA GLY A 202 13.39 6.01 -3.09
C GLY A 202 14.44 5.76 -1.99
N ARG A 203 15.61 6.39 -2.11
CA ARG A 203 16.69 6.30 -1.12
C ARG A 203 17.65 7.48 -1.21
N ASN A 204 17.88 8.17 -0.09
CA ASN A 204 18.78 9.33 -0.05
C ASN A 204 20.01 9.20 0.88
N SER A 205 20.26 8.05 1.53
CA SER A 205 21.40 7.85 2.43
C SER A 205 22.07 6.47 2.32
N GLY A 206 23.34 6.39 2.71
CA GLY A 206 24.20 5.23 2.47
C GLY A 206 24.60 5.11 1.00
N GLU A 207 24.81 3.89 0.51
CA GLU A 207 25.02 3.64 -0.91
C GLU A 207 23.70 3.77 -1.68
N ILE A 208 23.74 4.47 -2.82
CA ILE A 208 22.57 4.91 -3.59
C ILE A 208 22.91 4.75 -5.08
N VAL A 209 22.09 4.02 -5.83
CA VAL A 209 22.26 3.83 -7.29
C VAL A 209 20.94 4.01 -8.05
N GLY A 210 21.06 4.17 -9.36
CA GLY A 210 19.97 4.50 -10.29
C GLY A 210 20.28 5.75 -11.12
N THR A 211 19.63 5.84 -12.27
CA THR A 211 19.72 6.96 -13.22
C THR A 211 18.69 8.07 -12.95
N SER A 212 17.67 7.82 -12.13
CA SER A 212 16.63 8.79 -11.77
C SER A 212 17.23 10.08 -11.18
N GLU A 213 16.65 11.23 -11.54
CA GLU A 213 17.20 12.54 -11.18
C GLU A 213 17.12 12.80 -9.67
N THR A 214 16.00 12.45 -9.04
CA THR A 214 15.78 12.57 -7.59
C THR A 214 16.21 11.32 -6.82
N ASN A 215 16.62 11.51 -5.57
CA ASN A 215 16.94 10.38 -4.68
C ASN A 215 15.66 9.70 -4.15
N HIS A 216 14.66 10.49 -3.76
CA HIS A 216 13.30 10.02 -3.46
C HIS A 216 12.47 9.86 -4.74
N ALA A 217 11.34 9.15 -4.64
CA ALA A 217 10.41 8.99 -5.77
C ALA A 217 9.44 10.18 -5.85
N VAL A 218 9.04 10.57 -7.07
CA VAL A 218 8.06 11.63 -7.32
C VAL A 218 6.90 11.08 -8.14
N PHE A 219 5.70 11.10 -7.55
CA PHE A 219 4.49 10.52 -8.12
C PHE A 219 3.54 11.62 -8.64
N HIS A 220 2.88 11.38 -9.77
CA HIS A 220 1.89 12.27 -10.38
C HIS A 220 0.53 11.58 -10.49
N THR A 221 -0.53 12.30 -10.12
CA THR A 221 -1.91 11.97 -10.53
C THR A 221 -2.81 13.20 -10.55
N ALA A 222 -3.76 13.24 -11.50
CA ALA A 222 -4.78 14.26 -11.69
C ALA A 222 -4.26 15.71 -11.78
N GLY A 223 -3.02 15.90 -12.23
CA GLY A 223 -2.32 17.19 -12.30
C GLY A 223 -1.53 17.56 -11.04
N ILE A 224 -1.52 16.73 -10.00
CA ILE A 224 -0.81 16.98 -8.73
C ILE A 224 0.43 16.08 -8.65
N THR A 225 1.53 16.64 -8.14
CA THR A 225 2.78 15.91 -7.87
C THR A 225 3.03 15.74 -6.37
N PHE A 226 3.59 14.60 -5.99
CA PHE A 226 3.89 14.23 -4.61
C PHE A 226 5.34 13.77 -4.46
N ASP A 227 6.10 14.43 -3.58
CA ASP A 227 7.41 13.97 -3.12
C ASP A 227 7.21 12.84 -2.09
N LEU A 228 7.58 11.60 -2.44
CA LEU A 228 7.40 10.44 -1.58
C LEU A 228 8.58 10.31 -0.59
N VAL A 229 8.43 10.95 0.58
CA VAL A 229 9.49 11.06 1.60
C VAL A 229 8.95 10.79 3.01
N GLY A 230 9.62 9.93 3.78
CA GLY A 230 9.42 9.83 5.23
C GLY A 230 8.04 9.30 5.67
N VAL A 231 7.38 8.52 4.81
CA VAL A 231 6.19 7.75 5.16
C VAL A 231 6.61 6.46 5.86
N SER A 232 5.93 6.12 6.95
CA SER A 232 6.15 4.92 7.77
C SER A 232 7.51 4.79 8.48
N ASP A 233 8.45 5.72 8.31
CA ASP A 233 9.76 5.75 8.97
C ASP A 233 10.16 7.18 9.38
N ILE A 234 10.73 7.31 10.58
CA ILE A 234 11.19 8.58 11.17
C ILE A 234 12.51 9.07 10.55
N ALA A 235 13.31 8.15 9.99
CA ALA A 235 14.52 8.52 9.27
C ALA A 235 14.13 9.13 7.92
N SER A 236 14.62 10.33 7.62
CA SER A 236 14.31 11.10 6.41
C SER A 236 14.94 10.50 5.14
N THR A 237 14.67 9.23 4.84
CA THR A 237 15.56 8.39 4.01
C THR A 237 14.89 7.63 2.84
N PRO A 238 13.90 6.74 3.02
CA PRO A 238 13.00 6.27 1.96
C PRO A 238 11.52 6.63 2.25
N PHE A 239 10.62 6.24 1.34
CA PHE A 239 9.22 5.96 1.62
C PHE A 239 9.09 4.46 1.91
N VAL A 240 8.66 4.07 3.13
CA VAL A 240 8.54 2.65 3.50
C VAL A 240 7.11 2.16 3.26
N VAL A 241 6.96 1.22 2.31
CA VAL A 241 5.71 0.48 2.14
C VAL A 241 5.61 -0.57 3.24
N LYS A 242 4.43 -0.67 3.87
CA LYS A 242 4.13 -1.69 4.90
C LYS A 242 3.05 -2.66 4.43
N LEU A 243 3.18 -3.91 4.84
CA LEU A 243 2.22 -4.97 4.59
C LEU A 243 1.74 -5.59 5.92
N PRO A 244 0.52 -6.15 5.97
CA PRO A 244 0.07 -6.92 7.13
C PRO A 244 0.92 -8.18 7.32
N GLU A 245 0.89 -8.77 8.53
CA GLU A 245 1.60 -10.03 8.80
C GLU A 245 1.18 -11.14 7.82
N ALA A 246 2.11 -12.04 7.49
CA ALA A 246 1.81 -13.20 6.64
C ALA A 246 0.68 -14.07 7.24
N PRO A 247 -0.18 -14.67 6.40
CA PRO A 247 -1.29 -15.50 6.85
C PRO A 247 -0.82 -16.69 7.71
N LYS A 248 -1.65 -17.03 8.70
CA LYS A 248 -1.44 -18.11 9.68
C LYS A 248 -2.51 -19.20 9.63
N GLY A 249 -3.39 -19.18 8.61
CA GLY A 249 -4.41 -20.21 8.43
C GLY A 249 -5.57 -20.18 9.44
N THR A 250 -5.84 -19.02 10.07
CA THR A 250 -7.01 -18.81 10.95
C THR A 250 -8.16 -18.06 10.27
N GLU A 251 -7.92 -17.54 9.07
CA GLU A 251 -8.86 -16.73 8.30
C GLU A 251 -9.58 -17.64 7.28
N VAL A 252 -10.90 -17.63 7.23
CA VAL A 252 -11.73 -18.38 6.28
C VAL A 252 -12.52 -17.39 5.42
N TYR A 253 -12.38 -17.52 4.11
CA TYR A 253 -13.18 -16.79 3.13
C TYR A 253 -14.33 -17.68 2.63
N ASP A 254 -15.56 -17.18 2.66
CA ASP A 254 -16.69 -17.79 1.95
C ASP A 254 -16.99 -17.01 0.68
N SER A 255 -16.79 -17.63 -0.49
CA SER A 255 -17.06 -17.00 -1.78
C SER A 255 -18.55 -16.79 -2.08
N ALA A 256 -19.46 -17.48 -1.39
CA ALA A 256 -20.90 -17.34 -1.62
C ALA A 256 -21.49 -16.07 -0.98
N THR A 257 -21.12 -15.77 0.27
CA THR A 257 -21.46 -14.51 0.95
C THR A 257 -20.43 -13.41 0.73
N GLY A 258 -19.21 -13.78 0.32
CA GLY A 258 -18.02 -12.92 0.30
C GLY A 258 -17.51 -12.54 1.69
N THR A 259 -17.93 -13.23 2.75
CA THR A 259 -17.50 -12.93 4.12
C THR A 259 -16.11 -13.49 4.42
N LEU A 260 -15.37 -12.79 5.28
CA LEU A 260 -14.08 -13.21 5.81
C LEU A 260 -14.22 -13.32 7.34
N VAL A 261 -13.95 -14.49 7.89
CA VAL A 261 -14.06 -14.79 9.32
C VAL A 261 -12.71 -15.23 9.86
N ASN A 262 -12.23 -14.58 10.92
CA ASN A 262 -10.99 -14.98 11.60
C ASN A 262 -11.31 -15.72 12.91
N TYR A 263 -10.83 -16.96 13.01
CA TYR A 263 -10.97 -17.86 14.15
C TYR A 263 -9.81 -17.67 15.15
N GLU A 264 -9.93 -18.25 16.35
CA GLU A 264 -8.84 -18.21 17.34
C GLU A 264 -7.67 -19.11 16.93
N THR A 265 -7.99 -20.31 16.43
CA THR A 265 -7.03 -21.33 16.00
C THR A 265 -7.17 -21.69 14.52
N ALA A 266 -6.12 -22.28 13.95
CA ALA A 266 -6.18 -22.81 12.59
C ALA A 266 -7.09 -24.05 12.48
N ALA A 267 -7.22 -24.83 13.56
CA ALA A 267 -8.05 -26.03 13.57
C ALA A 267 -9.52 -25.69 13.31
N GLU A 268 -10.07 -24.71 14.03
CA GLU A 268 -11.45 -24.25 13.83
C GLU A 268 -11.69 -23.69 12.41
N ALA A 269 -10.68 -23.02 11.84
CA ALA A 269 -10.74 -22.50 10.47
C ALA A 269 -10.75 -23.63 9.41
N PHE A 270 -9.94 -24.68 9.58
CA PHE A 270 -9.97 -25.85 8.69
C PHE A 270 -11.26 -26.66 8.86
N ASP A 271 -11.70 -26.94 10.10
CA ASP A 271 -12.94 -27.68 10.37
C ASP A 271 -14.18 -26.96 9.79
N ALA A 272 -14.18 -25.62 9.79
CA ALA A 272 -15.22 -24.78 9.20
C ALA A 272 -15.18 -24.69 7.66
N ALA A 273 -14.06 -25.05 7.02
CA ALA A 273 -13.89 -25.01 5.57
C ALA A 273 -14.05 -26.40 4.91
N ASP A 274 -13.55 -27.47 5.53
CA ASP A 274 -13.49 -28.83 4.96
C ASP A 274 -14.88 -29.42 4.59
N ASN A 275 -15.97 -28.84 5.08
CA ASN A 275 -17.35 -29.29 4.83
C ASN A 275 -18.13 -28.48 3.78
N GLU A 276 -17.61 -27.34 3.29
CA GLU A 276 -18.37 -26.41 2.44
C GLU A 276 -17.55 -25.93 1.22
N VAL A 277 -17.98 -26.30 0.02
CA VAL A 277 -17.24 -26.06 -1.24
C VAL A 277 -17.06 -24.58 -1.64
N THR A 278 -17.68 -23.65 -0.91
CA THR A 278 -17.53 -22.19 -1.12
C THR A 278 -16.59 -21.56 -0.11
N LYS A 279 -16.16 -22.31 0.92
CA LYS A 279 -15.24 -21.85 1.96
C LYS A 279 -13.82 -22.31 1.69
N GLU A 280 -12.86 -21.43 1.95
CA GLU A 280 -11.44 -21.77 1.93
C GLU A 280 -10.67 -21.09 3.07
N VAL A 281 -9.66 -21.78 3.60
CA VAL A 281 -8.71 -21.19 4.55
C VAL A 281 -7.70 -20.33 3.79
N VAL A 282 -7.59 -19.06 4.17
CA VAL A 282 -6.66 -18.09 3.58
C VAL A 282 -5.24 -18.45 4.00
N THR A 283 -4.46 -18.90 3.03
CA THR A 283 -3.11 -19.48 3.20
C THR A 283 -2.11 -18.93 2.18
N HIS A 284 -2.56 -18.24 1.14
CA HIS A 284 -1.75 -17.61 0.10
C HIS A 284 -2.55 -16.50 -0.63
N PRO A 285 -2.97 -15.42 0.09
CA PRO A 285 -3.55 -14.25 -0.55
C PRO A 285 -2.47 -13.45 -1.28
N VAL A 286 -2.88 -12.67 -2.27
CA VAL A 286 -2.06 -11.57 -2.81
C VAL A 286 -2.38 -10.30 -2.03
N ASP A 287 -1.36 -9.65 -1.46
CA ASP A 287 -1.50 -8.31 -0.90
C ASP A 287 -1.29 -7.27 -2.03
N LEU A 288 -2.28 -6.41 -2.27
CA LEU A 288 -2.20 -5.29 -3.22
C LEU A 288 -1.71 -4.02 -2.51
N VAL A 289 -0.75 -3.32 -3.10
CA VAL A 289 -0.23 -2.04 -2.62
C VAL A 289 -0.63 -0.93 -3.59
N GLY A 290 -1.18 0.16 -3.07
CA GLY A 290 -1.51 1.33 -3.86
C GLY A 290 -1.40 2.65 -3.09
N PHE A 291 -1.51 3.75 -3.84
CA PHE A 291 -1.62 5.10 -3.33
C PHE A 291 -3.05 5.60 -3.54
N GLU A 292 -3.69 5.98 -2.45
CA GLU A 292 -4.97 6.67 -2.43
C GLU A 292 -4.70 8.17 -2.33
N VAL A 293 -5.05 8.93 -3.37
CA VAL A 293 -4.95 10.39 -3.42
C VAL A 293 -6.34 10.97 -3.30
N PHE A 294 -6.51 12.01 -2.47
CA PHE A 294 -7.80 12.66 -2.26
C PHE A 294 -7.64 14.13 -1.86
N LEU A 295 -8.62 14.95 -2.19
CA LEU A 295 -8.68 16.33 -1.72
C LEU A 295 -9.36 16.38 -0.35
N ARG A 296 -8.63 16.90 0.65
CA ARG A 296 -9.05 17.02 2.05
C ARG A 296 -9.24 18.49 2.43
N GLU A 297 -10.24 18.79 3.25
CA GLU A 297 -10.43 20.12 3.86
C GLU A 297 -9.58 20.23 5.14
N ILE A 298 -9.05 21.43 5.43
CA ILE A 298 -8.41 21.75 6.71
C ILE A 298 -9.39 22.58 7.54
N ASN A 299 -9.81 22.07 8.70
CA ASN A 299 -10.77 22.71 9.60
C ASN A 299 -10.51 22.34 11.07
N GLU A 300 -11.34 22.83 11.99
CA GLU A 300 -11.27 22.59 13.45
C GLU A 300 -11.14 21.11 13.85
N SER A 301 -11.78 20.21 13.10
CA SER A 301 -11.78 18.76 13.39
C SER A 301 -10.57 18.00 12.83
N ASP A 302 -9.82 18.62 11.91
CA ASP A 302 -8.61 18.04 11.32
C ASP A 302 -7.58 19.13 10.92
N PRO A 303 -7.08 19.93 11.89
CA PRO A 303 -6.28 21.13 11.65
C PRO A 303 -4.82 20.85 11.28
N ILE A 304 -4.46 19.57 11.09
CA ILE A 304 -3.10 19.16 10.78
C ILE A 304 -2.85 19.25 9.26
N ILE A 305 -1.86 20.04 8.86
CA ILE A 305 -1.30 20.04 7.51
C ILE A 305 -0.18 19.00 7.43
N TYR A 306 -0.28 18.05 6.50
CA TYR A 306 0.73 17.01 6.30
C TYR A 306 1.87 17.49 5.39
N PRO A 307 3.16 17.33 5.75
CA PRO A 307 4.26 17.63 4.86
C PRO A 307 4.17 16.83 3.56
N TYR A 308 4.33 17.51 2.42
CA TYR A 308 4.18 16.92 1.07
C TYR A 308 2.80 16.27 0.78
N GLY A 309 1.78 16.57 1.59
CA GLY A 309 0.48 15.89 1.54
C GLY A 309 0.51 14.43 2.06
N MET A 310 1.61 13.98 2.67
CA MET A 310 1.79 12.58 3.09
C MET A 310 1.02 12.29 4.39
N GLN A 311 -0.18 11.70 4.30
CA GLN A 311 -1.04 11.45 5.47
C GLN A 311 -0.36 10.61 6.57
N GLN A 312 0.52 9.68 6.18
CA GLN A 312 1.26 8.78 7.07
C GLN A 312 2.74 9.19 7.23
N SER A 313 3.03 10.49 7.08
CA SER A 313 4.36 11.06 7.36
C SER A 313 4.78 10.81 8.79
N LYS A 314 6.04 10.44 8.98
CA LYS A 314 6.71 10.24 10.27
C LYS A 314 7.87 11.22 10.50
N LEU A 315 8.12 12.13 9.55
CA LEU A 315 9.14 13.18 9.65
C LEU A 315 8.86 14.09 10.85
N THR A 316 9.82 14.18 11.78
CA THR A 316 9.70 14.99 13.01
C THR A 316 9.97 16.48 12.80
N THR A 317 10.63 16.84 11.69
CA THR A 317 10.90 18.20 11.24
C THR A 317 10.92 18.23 9.72
N VAL A 318 10.26 19.21 9.10
CA VAL A 318 10.35 19.49 7.65
C VAL A 318 10.56 20.99 7.47
N ASP A 319 11.35 21.41 6.47
CA ASP A 319 11.67 22.82 6.21
C ASP A 319 12.28 23.61 7.40
N GLY A 320 12.79 22.90 8.42
CA GLY A 320 13.29 23.48 9.68
C GLY A 320 12.20 23.70 10.74
N ILE A 321 10.97 23.27 10.47
CA ILE A 321 9.79 23.43 11.33
C ILE A 321 9.41 22.07 11.93
N PRO A 322 9.39 21.91 13.27
CA PRO A 322 8.98 20.65 13.91
C PRO A 322 7.54 20.23 13.58
N THR A 323 7.25 18.94 13.68
CA THR A 323 5.92 18.36 13.48
C THR A 323 5.38 17.71 14.75
N VAL A 324 4.06 17.77 14.94
CA VAL A 324 3.31 17.05 15.98
C VAL A 324 2.56 15.86 15.38
N GLU A 325 2.18 14.88 16.19
CA GLU A 325 1.32 13.78 15.71
C GLU A 325 -0.13 14.27 15.60
N ASN A 326 -0.84 13.87 14.55
CA ASN A 326 -2.28 14.13 14.49
C ASN A 326 -2.99 13.21 15.51
N THR A 327 -3.44 13.79 16.62
CA THR A 327 -4.28 13.13 17.64
C THR A 327 -5.77 13.48 17.53
N PHE A 328 -6.15 14.42 16.65
CA PHE A 328 -7.54 14.78 16.38
C PHE A 328 -8.30 13.64 15.69
N ARG A 329 -7.62 12.90 14.81
CA ARG A 329 -8.18 11.75 14.09
C ARG A 329 -7.83 10.41 14.78
N PRO A 330 -8.73 9.40 14.79
CA PRO A 330 -8.46 8.07 15.33
C PRO A 330 -7.35 7.34 14.56
N ILE A 331 -6.77 6.30 15.15
CA ILE A 331 -5.62 5.61 14.54
C ILE A 331 -5.96 4.94 13.20
N THR A 332 -7.19 4.44 13.06
CA THR A 332 -7.73 3.80 11.86
C THR A 332 -7.73 4.72 10.63
N HIS A 333 -7.78 6.04 10.82
CA HIS A 333 -7.68 7.00 9.71
C HIS A 333 -6.35 6.86 8.97
N PHE A 334 -5.27 6.53 9.72
CA PHE A 334 -3.91 6.38 9.23
C PHE A 334 -3.53 4.95 8.87
N GLU A 335 -4.41 3.97 9.05
CA GLU A 335 -4.05 2.57 8.86
C GLU A 335 -3.59 2.31 7.42
N VAL A 336 -2.42 1.69 7.24
CA VAL A 336 -1.95 1.27 5.90
C VAL A 336 -2.79 0.10 5.44
N PHE A 337 -2.91 -0.90 6.31
CA PHE A 337 -3.74 -2.08 6.18
C PHE A 337 -4.67 -2.17 7.39
N LYS A 338 -5.72 -2.97 7.30
CA LYS A 338 -6.71 -3.10 8.37
C LYS A 338 -6.06 -3.49 9.70
N GLY A 339 -6.23 -2.67 10.73
CA GLY A 339 -5.63 -2.89 12.06
C GLY A 339 -4.17 -2.42 12.21
N ASP A 340 -3.67 -1.55 11.33
CA ASP A 340 -2.34 -0.95 11.49
C ASP A 340 -2.32 0.22 12.49
N GLU A 341 -2.00 -0.08 13.75
CA GLU A 341 -1.94 0.90 14.84
C GLU A 341 -0.69 1.81 14.83
N THR A 342 0.25 1.61 13.92
CA THR A 342 1.60 2.23 14.02
C THR A 342 1.81 3.43 13.08
N SER A 343 0.91 3.66 12.12
CA SER A 343 1.12 4.64 11.03
C SER A 343 0.62 6.07 11.28
N ARG A 344 0.22 6.43 12.52
CA ARG A 344 -0.25 7.78 12.88
C ARG A 344 0.59 8.89 12.23
N GLY A 345 -0.06 9.75 11.46
CA GLY A 345 0.59 10.82 10.71
C GLY A 345 1.13 11.95 11.59
N ARG A 346 2.17 12.63 11.10
CA ARG A 346 2.73 13.85 11.68
C ARG A 346 2.60 15.03 10.74
N GLY A 347 2.43 16.22 11.30
CA GLY A 347 2.35 17.47 10.53
C GLY A 347 2.32 18.72 11.41
N TRP A 348 1.87 19.82 10.84
CA TRP A 348 1.78 21.12 11.50
C TRP A 348 0.34 21.43 11.88
N ASN A 349 0.09 21.78 13.15
CA ASN A 349 -1.24 22.15 13.62
C ASN A 349 -1.50 23.64 13.38
N VAL A 350 -2.40 24.00 12.46
CA VAL A 350 -2.71 25.43 12.21
C VAL A 350 -3.53 26.08 13.33
N LEU A 351 -4.07 25.30 14.26
CA LEU A 351 -4.71 25.76 15.49
C LEU A 351 -3.74 25.96 16.66
N ASP A 352 -2.46 25.61 16.50
CA ASP A 352 -1.45 25.82 17.54
C ASP A 352 -0.71 27.15 17.30
N ASN A 353 -0.93 28.11 18.20
CA ASN A 353 -0.24 29.41 18.24
C ASN A 353 1.28 29.29 18.51
N SER A 354 1.85 28.08 18.61
CA SER A 354 3.29 27.83 18.56
C SER A 354 3.93 28.08 17.18
N LEU A 355 3.14 28.10 16.10
CA LEU A 355 3.61 28.44 14.75
C LEU A 355 3.66 29.96 14.54
N THR A 356 4.85 30.49 14.24
CA THR A 356 5.04 31.91 13.90
C THR A 356 4.59 32.23 12.47
N ASP A 357 4.24 33.49 12.20
CA ASP A 357 3.84 33.98 10.87
C ASP A 357 4.84 33.59 9.77
N ALA A 358 6.15 33.64 10.06
CA ALA A 358 7.21 33.26 9.13
C ALA A 358 7.22 31.74 8.83
N GLN A 359 6.86 30.90 9.80
CA GLN A 359 6.70 29.45 9.61
C GLN A 359 5.42 29.14 8.83
N LEU A 360 4.29 29.78 9.16
CA LEU A 360 3.03 29.67 8.42
C LEU A 360 3.21 30.10 6.95
N THR A 361 3.80 31.27 6.73
CA THR A 361 4.17 31.79 5.40
C THR A 361 4.94 30.73 4.60
N LYS A 362 5.96 30.11 5.20
CA LYS A 362 6.77 29.07 4.54
C LYS A 362 5.96 27.82 4.22
N ILE A 363 5.17 27.31 5.16
CA ILE A 363 4.33 26.11 4.97
C ILE A 363 3.35 26.30 3.81
N PHE A 364 2.67 27.44 3.74
CA PHE A 364 1.69 27.72 2.69
C PHE A 364 2.30 28.10 1.33
N GLN A 365 3.50 28.69 1.30
CA GLN A 365 4.20 29.04 0.05
C GLN A 365 4.99 27.88 -0.56
N THR A 366 5.39 26.86 0.21
CA THR A 366 6.03 25.65 -0.32
C THR A 366 5.01 24.83 -1.14
N LEU A 367 4.94 25.08 -2.45
CA LEU A 367 4.00 24.47 -3.40
C LEU A 367 3.91 22.94 -3.25
N LYS A 368 5.05 22.29 -2.98
CA LYS A 368 5.19 20.84 -2.78
C LYS A 368 4.35 20.26 -1.64
N HIS A 369 3.81 21.08 -0.73
CA HIS A 369 2.90 20.62 0.32
C HIS A 369 1.44 20.53 -0.15
N ASN A 370 1.16 20.98 -1.38
CA ASN A 370 -0.12 20.87 -2.09
C ASN A 370 -1.34 21.48 -1.35
N ILE A 371 -1.10 22.57 -0.62
CA ILE A 371 -2.11 23.34 0.12
C ILE A 371 -2.59 24.51 -0.75
N PHE A 372 -3.88 24.83 -0.69
CA PHE A 372 -4.47 25.99 -1.37
C PHE A 372 -5.79 26.43 -0.70
N ARG A 373 -6.29 27.61 -1.06
CA ARG A 373 -7.60 28.11 -0.66
C ARG A 373 -8.62 27.93 -1.78
N LEU A 374 -9.73 27.28 -1.46
CA LEU A 374 -10.89 27.08 -2.35
C LEU A 374 -11.56 28.42 -2.69
N SER A 375 -12.37 28.44 -3.75
CA SER A 375 -13.12 29.62 -4.19
C SER A 375 -14.17 30.11 -3.19
N ASP A 376 -14.58 29.25 -2.25
CA ASP A 376 -15.47 29.57 -1.13
C ASP A 376 -14.75 30.04 0.14
N GLY A 377 -13.42 30.12 0.11
CA GLY A 377 -12.57 30.54 1.23
C GLY A 377 -12.00 29.41 2.06
N ARG A 378 -12.53 28.17 2.01
CA ARG A 378 -12.01 27.06 2.83
C ARG A 378 -10.58 26.66 2.43
N LEU A 379 -9.77 26.25 3.40
CA LEU A 379 -8.46 25.66 3.13
C LEU A 379 -8.58 24.18 2.73
N ALA A 380 -7.80 23.78 1.74
CA ALA A 380 -7.74 22.40 1.28
C ALA A 380 -6.31 21.93 1.00
N GLN A 381 -6.08 20.63 1.15
CA GLN A 381 -4.81 19.97 0.87
C GLN A 381 -5.04 18.69 0.07
N TRP A 382 -4.30 18.53 -1.03
CA TRP A 382 -4.18 17.24 -1.69
C TRP A 382 -3.37 16.30 -0.82
N THR A 383 -4.01 15.21 -0.40
CA THR A 383 -3.48 14.24 0.55
C THR A 383 -3.24 12.91 -0.17
N LEU A 384 -2.13 12.24 0.13
CA LEU A 384 -1.79 10.90 -0.35
C LEU A 384 -1.64 9.96 0.85
N SER A 385 -2.24 8.78 0.75
CA SER A 385 -2.08 7.68 1.69
C SER A 385 -1.59 6.41 1.01
N GLN A 386 -0.68 5.72 1.68
CA GLN A 386 -0.28 4.35 1.35
C GLN A 386 -1.36 3.40 1.87
N ARG A 387 -2.00 2.65 0.97
CA ARG A 387 -2.94 1.58 1.29
C ARG A 387 -2.32 0.24 0.91
N THR A 388 -2.45 -0.76 1.80
CA THR A 388 -2.17 -2.16 1.49
C THR A 388 -3.42 -2.99 1.79
N ILE A 389 -3.89 -3.70 0.78
CA ILE A 389 -5.18 -4.37 0.75
C ILE A 389 -4.92 -5.86 0.51
N ARG A 390 -5.07 -6.66 1.56
CA ARG A 390 -5.01 -8.11 1.49
C ARG A 390 -6.15 -8.66 0.63
N GLY A 391 -5.87 -9.54 -0.32
CA GLY A 391 -6.91 -10.33 -0.98
C GLY A 391 -7.75 -11.10 0.04
N VAL A 392 -9.08 -11.09 -0.10
CA VAL A 392 -9.97 -11.73 0.90
C VAL A 392 -9.85 -13.24 0.92
N GLY A 393 -9.53 -13.86 -0.21
CA GLY A 393 -9.28 -15.30 -0.37
C GLY A 393 -7.87 -15.58 -0.87
N ASN A 394 -7.64 -16.79 -1.37
CA ASN A 394 -6.38 -17.18 -1.97
C ASN A 394 -6.25 -16.70 -3.43
N GLY A 395 -5.02 -16.36 -3.83
CA GLY A 395 -4.70 -16.05 -5.23
C GLY A 395 -4.69 -14.57 -5.64
N ASP A 396 -4.53 -14.36 -6.94
CA ASP A 396 -4.53 -13.07 -7.63
C ASP A 396 -5.91 -12.42 -7.66
N PHE A 397 -5.92 -11.08 -7.66
CA PHE A 397 -7.09 -10.28 -8.00
C PHE A 397 -7.58 -10.64 -9.42
N ARG A 398 -8.91 -10.73 -9.63
CA ARG A 398 -9.54 -11.28 -10.86
C ARG A 398 -9.10 -10.64 -12.19
N TYR A 399 -8.52 -9.45 -12.18
CA TYR A 399 -8.06 -8.69 -13.35
C TYR A 399 -6.74 -8.00 -13.05
N ASN A 400 -5.96 -7.64 -14.08
CA ASN A 400 -4.71 -6.89 -13.91
C ASN A 400 -4.98 -5.56 -13.18
N PRO A 401 -4.52 -5.39 -11.92
CA PRO A 401 -4.87 -4.25 -11.10
C PRO A 401 -4.10 -2.97 -11.49
N ALA A 402 -3.09 -3.06 -12.35
CA ALA A 402 -2.36 -1.90 -12.89
C ALA A 402 -3.00 -1.32 -14.16
N THR A 403 -4.04 -1.96 -14.70
CA THR A 403 -4.68 -1.55 -15.96
C THR A 403 -6.13 -1.13 -15.68
N PRO A 404 -6.40 0.16 -15.42
CA PRO A 404 -7.75 0.70 -15.23
C PRO A 404 -8.53 0.73 -16.55
N ALA A 405 -8.87 -0.46 -17.06
CA ALA A 405 -9.72 -0.64 -18.23
C ALA A 405 -11.10 -0.01 -18.00
N SER A 406 -11.63 0.66 -19.03
CA SER A 406 -12.69 1.66 -18.94
C SER A 406 -13.86 1.35 -18.01
N THR A 407 -14.32 0.10 -17.96
CA THR A 407 -15.52 -0.38 -17.25
C THR A 407 -15.25 -1.32 -16.07
N ILE A 408 -14.00 -1.65 -15.76
CA ILE A 408 -13.67 -2.77 -14.85
C ILE A 408 -13.47 -2.27 -13.40
N PRO A 409 -14.12 -2.90 -12.40
CA PRO A 409 -13.86 -2.66 -10.98
C PRO A 409 -12.47 -3.12 -10.54
N LEU A 410 -11.87 -2.42 -9.58
CA LEU A 410 -10.77 -2.97 -8.79
C LEU A 410 -11.36 -3.91 -7.74
N TRP A 411 -11.54 -5.18 -8.07
CA TRP A 411 -12.14 -6.21 -7.21
C TRP A 411 -11.21 -7.42 -7.01
N PHE A 412 -11.33 -8.06 -5.85
CA PHE A 412 -10.69 -9.35 -5.61
C PHE A 412 -11.54 -10.48 -6.18
N ASP A 413 -12.85 -10.48 -5.90
CA ASP A 413 -13.77 -11.54 -6.33
C ASP A 413 -15.08 -10.99 -6.92
N THR A 414 -15.50 -11.56 -8.05
CA THR A 414 -16.74 -11.23 -8.75
C THR A 414 -17.96 -11.95 -8.17
N ALA A 415 -17.80 -13.11 -7.53
CA ALA A 415 -18.92 -13.87 -6.96
C ALA A 415 -19.42 -13.20 -5.68
N GLY A 416 -18.54 -13.04 -4.68
CA GLY A 416 -18.79 -12.29 -3.45
C GLY A 416 -18.87 -10.77 -3.62
N ASN A 417 -18.83 -10.25 -4.87
CA ASN A 417 -18.90 -8.82 -5.23
C ASN A 417 -17.87 -7.91 -4.51
N ARG A 418 -16.68 -8.44 -4.18
CA ARG A 418 -15.70 -7.79 -3.28
C ARG A 418 -14.86 -6.74 -4.01
N CYS A 419 -15.40 -5.52 -4.08
CA CYS A 419 -14.79 -4.35 -4.72
C CYS A 419 -13.97 -3.55 -3.70
N VAL A 420 -12.81 -3.03 -4.10
CA VAL A 420 -11.93 -2.23 -3.22
C VAL A 420 -12.58 -0.89 -2.88
N SER A 421 -12.68 -0.61 -1.58
CA SER A 421 -13.39 0.56 -1.04
C SER A 421 -12.62 1.88 -1.17
N VAL A 422 -13.38 2.97 -1.28
CA VAL A 422 -12.86 4.34 -1.16
C VAL A 422 -12.85 4.74 0.32
N ARG A 423 -11.70 5.16 0.86
CA ARG A 423 -11.62 5.75 2.22
C ARG A 423 -11.55 7.27 2.12
N GLY A 424 -10.58 7.78 1.36
CA GLY A 424 -10.21 9.20 1.38
C GLY A 424 -10.08 9.75 2.81
N ALA A 425 -10.83 10.81 3.10
CA ALA A 425 -10.85 11.52 4.38
C ALA A 425 -11.63 10.83 5.52
N LEU A 426 -12.20 9.63 5.33
CA LEU A 426 -12.90 8.88 6.38
C LEU A 426 -11.97 8.33 7.47
N ASP A 427 -12.51 8.16 8.67
CA ASP A 427 -11.78 7.64 9.84
C ASP A 427 -11.55 6.12 9.83
N SER A 428 -12.36 5.37 9.08
CA SER A 428 -12.26 3.91 8.95
C SER A 428 -13.08 3.47 7.75
N VAL A 429 -12.70 2.35 7.13
CA VAL A 429 -13.49 1.65 6.11
C VAL A 429 -13.16 0.15 6.16
N GLU A 430 -14.05 -0.72 5.69
CA GLU A 430 -13.64 -2.09 5.37
C GLU A 430 -12.89 -2.12 4.04
N PRO A 431 -11.81 -2.91 3.86
CA PRO A 431 -11.02 -2.88 2.62
C PRO A 431 -11.80 -3.27 1.37
N PHE A 432 -12.90 -4.02 1.53
CA PHE A 432 -13.81 -4.42 0.46
C PHE A 432 -15.26 -4.14 0.83
N VAL A 433 -16.01 -3.66 -0.15
CA VAL A 433 -17.43 -3.33 -0.09
C VAL A 433 -18.18 -4.04 -1.21
N ALA A 434 -19.51 -4.11 -1.11
CA ALA A 434 -20.35 -4.68 -2.16
C ALA A 434 -20.46 -3.74 -3.38
N SER A 435 -20.79 -4.30 -4.54
CA SER A 435 -20.84 -3.59 -5.82
C SER A 435 -21.91 -2.48 -5.91
N ASN A 436 -22.80 -2.38 -4.92
CA ASN A 436 -23.79 -1.31 -4.75
C ASN A 436 -23.31 -0.13 -3.86
N GLU A 437 -22.12 -0.19 -3.27
CA GLU A 437 -21.53 0.86 -2.40
C GLU A 437 -20.61 1.83 -3.20
N ASN A 438 -19.57 2.42 -2.59
CA ASN A 438 -18.58 3.25 -3.28
C ASN A 438 -17.18 2.61 -3.27
N TRP A 439 -16.64 2.38 -4.47
CA TRP A 439 -15.45 1.57 -4.72
C TRP A 439 -14.71 2.06 -5.97
N TYR A 440 -13.45 1.64 -6.14
CA TYR A 440 -12.57 2.07 -7.22
C TYR A 440 -12.79 1.29 -8.53
N GLN A 441 -12.83 1.99 -9.67
CA GLN A 441 -12.97 1.40 -11.01
C GLN A 441 -12.28 2.22 -12.11
N GLY A 442 -12.25 1.69 -13.34
CA GLY A 442 -11.64 2.33 -14.50
C GLY A 442 -12.16 3.74 -14.86
N TRP A 443 -11.26 4.52 -15.45
CA TRP A 443 -11.35 5.96 -15.76
C TRP A 443 -12.50 6.42 -16.68
N ASN A 444 -13.12 5.52 -17.47
CA ASN A 444 -13.97 5.91 -18.62
C ASN A 444 -15.37 5.25 -18.64
N ALA A 445 -15.93 4.89 -17.48
CA ALA A 445 -17.32 4.43 -17.40
C ALA A 445 -18.04 4.78 -16.09
N ALA A 446 -17.36 5.43 -15.15
CA ALA A 446 -17.94 5.69 -13.84
C ALA A 446 -19.15 6.62 -13.91
N ASP A 447 -20.16 6.32 -13.08
CA ASP A 447 -21.34 7.17 -12.95
C ASP A 447 -20.95 8.55 -12.38
N SER A 448 -19.85 8.61 -11.63
CA SER A 448 -19.14 9.82 -11.19
C SER A 448 -18.49 10.63 -12.31
N VAL A 449 -18.03 10.03 -13.41
CA VAL A 449 -17.43 10.76 -14.55
C VAL A 449 -18.50 11.43 -15.42
N LYS A 450 -19.68 10.80 -15.51
CA LYS A 450 -20.85 11.37 -16.20
C LYS A 450 -21.40 12.62 -15.48
N SER A 451 -21.15 12.75 -14.18
CA SER A 451 -21.55 13.93 -13.38
C SER A 451 -20.39 14.90 -13.08
N ILE A 452 -19.14 14.42 -13.01
CA ILE A 452 -17.94 15.22 -12.79
C ILE A 452 -16.83 14.81 -13.78
N PRO A 453 -16.77 15.44 -14.97
CA PRO A 453 -15.72 15.18 -15.96
C PRO A 453 -14.30 15.47 -15.46
N ALA A 454 -14.11 16.24 -14.37
CA ALA A 454 -12.79 16.44 -13.75
C ALA A 454 -12.23 15.16 -13.08
N LEU A 455 -13.10 14.20 -12.73
CA LEU A 455 -12.71 12.84 -12.34
C LEU A 455 -12.31 11.97 -13.54
N SER A 456 -12.59 12.41 -14.78
CA SER A 456 -12.03 11.77 -15.97
C SER A 456 -10.54 12.05 -16.00
N HIS A 457 -9.79 10.99 -15.60
CA HIS A 457 -7.16 9.87 -15.60
C HIS A 457 -6.73 8.41 -16.08
N LEU A 458 -6.15 8.37 -17.28
CA LEU A 458 -5.32 7.30 -17.75
C LEU A 458 -4.29 6.92 -16.66
N GLY A 459 -4.21 5.63 -16.32
CA GLY A 459 -3.35 5.12 -15.26
C GLY A 459 -3.92 5.16 -13.84
N ALA A 460 -5.07 5.78 -13.57
CA ALA A 460 -5.70 5.78 -12.25
C ALA A 460 -7.08 5.09 -12.24
N PHE A 461 -7.44 4.52 -11.09
CA PHE A 461 -8.80 4.13 -10.74
C PHE A 461 -9.49 5.29 -10.00
N ILE A 462 -10.82 5.34 -10.09
CA ILE A 462 -11.65 6.42 -9.56
C ILE A 462 -12.87 5.89 -8.80
N PRO A 463 -13.40 6.63 -7.80
CA PRO A 463 -14.64 6.30 -7.12
C PRO A 463 -15.79 6.13 -8.10
N ARG A 464 -16.56 5.04 -7.96
CA ARG A 464 -17.74 4.81 -8.79
C ARG A 464 -18.77 5.94 -8.67
N ARG A 465 -18.95 6.48 -7.47
CA ARG A 465 -19.83 7.60 -7.19
C ARG A 465 -19.01 8.77 -6.62
N SER A 466 -19.28 9.99 -7.08
CA SER A 466 -18.83 11.16 -6.36
C SER A 466 -19.65 11.25 -5.07
N THR A 467 -18.97 11.26 -3.93
CA THR A 467 -19.57 11.48 -2.62
C THR A 467 -18.68 12.43 -1.83
N THR A 468 -19.22 13.57 -1.39
CA THR A 468 -18.44 14.64 -0.75
C THR A 468 -17.95 14.29 0.66
N ASN A 469 -18.33 13.14 1.20
CA ASN A 469 -17.90 12.61 2.49
C ASN A 469 -16.55 11.88 2.46
N VAL A 470 -16.05 11.44 1.29
CA VAL A 470 -14.72 10.82 1.16
C VAL A 470 -13.66 11.82 0.69
N ALA A 471 -14.06 12.86 -0.06
CA ALA A 471 -13.17 13.90 -0.54
C ALA A 471 -13.97 15.18 -0.89
N VAL A 472 -13.32 16.34 -0.78
CA VAL A 472 -13.87 17.59 -1.31
C VAL A 472 -14.14 17.44 -2.81
N ASN A 473 -15.31 17.87 -3.26
CA ASN A 473 -15.82 17.68 -4.62
C ASN A 473 -15.92 16.21 -5.10
N GLY A 474 -15.70 15.23 -4.21
CA GLY A 474 -15.53 13.83 -4.56
C GLY A 474 -14.21 13.50 -5.29
N GLU A 475 -13.24 14.41 -5.28
CA GLU A 475 -11.94 14.19 -5.94
C GLU A 475 -11.06 13.21 -5.16
N SER A 476 -11.13 11.93 -5.55
CA SER A 476 -10.23 10.88 -5.09
C SER A 476 -9.83 9.95 -6.23
N TYR A 477 -8.65 9.34 -6.13
CA TYR A 477 -7.98 8.54 -7.14
C TYR A 477 -7.17 7.43 -6.47
N PHE A 478 -7.06 6.27 -7.10
CA PHE A 478 -6.26 5.16 -6.62
C PHE A 478 -5.29 4.66 -7.70
N TYR A 479 -4.02 4.54 -7.34
CA TYR A 479 -2.96 4.06 -8.23
C TYR A 479 -2.32 2.79 -7.65
N VAL A 480 -2.25 1.72 -8.43
CA VAL A 480 -1.65 0.45 -8.00
C VAL A 480 -0.14 0.47 -8.24
N VAL A 481 0.61 0.22 -7.17
CA VAL A 481 2.08 0.30 -7.14
C VAL A 481 2.70 -1.08 -7.27
N ALA A 482 2.17 -2.07 -6.54
CA ALA A 482 2.69 -3.43 -6.53
C ALA A 482 1.63 -4.46 -6.10
N THR A 483 1.87 -5.73 -6.42
CA THR A 483 1.17 -6.88 -5.81
C THR A 483 2.18 -7.91 -5.29
N ILE A 484 1.92 -8.50 -4.13
CA ILE A 484 2.84 -9.41 -3.44
C ILE A 484 2.10 -10.73 -3.12
N PRO A 485 2.39 -11.85 -3.83
CA PRO A 485 1.83 -13.17 -3.50
C PRO A 485 2.43 -13.69 -2.20
N ARG A 486 1.65 -13.76 -1.11
CA ARG A 486 2.22 -13.99 0.23
C ARG A 486 2.61 -15.45 0.47
N LEU A 487 3.81 -15.65 1.02
CA LEU A 487 4.17 -16.88 1.74
C LEU A 487 3.47 -16.90 3.11
N ASN A 488 3.33 -18.07 3.73
CA ASN A 488 2.61 -18.24 4.99
C ASN A 488 3.47 -18.80 6.15
N GLN A 489 2.91 -18.67 7.35
CA GLN A 489 3.55 -19.04 8.62
C GLN A 489 3.62 -20.57 8.87
N GLY A 490 2.89 -21.38 8.09
CA GLY A 490 2.83 -22.84 8.24
C GLY A 490 4.11 -23.55 7.81
N ALA A 491 4.26 -24.82 8.18
CA ALA A 491 5.36 -25.66 7.72
C ALA A 491 5.36 -25.78 6.18
N TYR A 492 6.54 -25.79 5.57
CA TYR A 492 6.67 -26.08 4.14
C TYR A 492 6.55 -27.58 3.84
N HIS A 493 5.72 -27.94 2.86
CA HIS A 493 5.63 -29.29 2.30
C HIS A 493 5.23 -29.20 0.82
N PRO A 494 5.86 -29.95 -0.12
CA PRO A 494 5.63 -29.86 -1.56
C PRO A 494 4.15 -29.96 -1.97
N SER A 495 3.43 -31.03 -1.58
CA SER A 495 1.98 -31.14 -1.83
C SER A 495 1.09 -30.31 -0.89
N PHE A 496 1.26 -30.41 0.44
CA PHE A 496 0.26 -29.88 1.38
C PHE A 496 0.32 -28.37 1.62
N ASN A 497 1.52 -27.78 1.59
CA ASN A 497 1.69 -26.34 1.82
C ASN A 497 2.93 -25.80 1.07
N PRO A 498 2.85 -25.65 -0.28
CA PRO A 498 3.94 -25.15 -1.11
C PRO A 498 4.30 -23.68 -0.81
N PHE A 499 3.40 -22.93 -0.18
CA PHE A 499 3.58 -21.55 0.27
C PHE A 499 4.08 -21.43 1.72
N GLY A 500 4.27 -22.56 2.41
CA GLY A 500 4.80 -22.60 3.78
C GLY A 500 6.25 -22.18 3.87
N THR A 501 6.66 -21.85 5.10
CA THR A 501 8.02 -21.39 5.46
C THR A 501 8.57 -22.03 6.73
N GLY A 502 7.72 -22.49 7.64
CA GLY A 502 8.10 -23.06 8.92
C GLY A 502 8.80 -24.42 8.82
N ARG A 503 9.41 -24.83 9.93
CA ARG A 503 9.97 -26.17 10.17
C ARG A 503 9.13 -26.91 11.21
N ILE A 504 9.32 -28.23 11.30
CA ILE A 504 8.59 -29.14 12.20
C ILE A 504 9.52 -29.52 13.37
N ARG A 505 8.96 -29.80 14.56
CA ARG A 505 9.73 -30.46 15.64
C ARG A 505 9.80 -31.97 15.44
N ASN A 506 11.00 -32.54 15.43
CA ASN A 506 11.21 -33.99 15.44
C ASN A 506 10.65 -34.61 16.74
N LEU A 507 9.95 -35.74 16.65
CA LEU A 507 9.34 -36.42 17.81
C LEU A 507 10.38 -36.96 18.81
N ALA A 508 11.51 -37.49 18.33
CA ALA A 508 12.46 -38.25 19.14
C ALA A 508 13.46 -37.37 19.92
N ASN A 509 13.80 -36.19 19.40
CA ASN A 509 14.82 -35.30 20.00
C ASN A 509 14.44 -33.81 20.04
N ASN A 510 13.22 -33.46 19.60
CA ASN A 510 12.71 -32.08 19.54
C ASN A 510 13.58 -31.11 18.69
N ALA A 511 14.44 -31.62 17.79
CA ALA A 511 15.19 -30.79 16.84
C ALA A 511 14.26 -30.15 15.81
N TRP A 512 14.71 -29.05 15.17
CA TRP A 512 14.04 -28.50 14.00
C TRP A 512 14.38 -29.33 12.77
N ILE A 513 13.36 -29.89 12.12
CA ILE A 513 13.47 -30.70 10.92
C ILE A 513 12.56 -30.19 9.78
N SER A 514 12.91 -30.57 8.57
CA SER A 514 12.18 -30.30 7.32
C SER A 514 11.34 -31.53 6.92
N TRP A 515 10.33 -31.35 6.08
CA TRP A 515 9.32 -32.37 5.73
C TRP A 515 9.87 -33.72 5.24
N HIS A 516 11.08 -33.76 4.69
CA HIS A 516 11.71 -34.96 4.14
C HIS A 516 12.54 -35.76 5.16
N GLU A 517 12.80 -35.19 6.35
CA GLU A 517 13.53 -35.85 7.44
C GLU A 517 12.59 -36.76 8.27
N ASP A 518 11.30 -36.43 8.31
CA ASP A 518 10.21 -37.29 8.78
C ASP A 518 8.91 -36.86 8.09
N SER A 519 8.50 -37.61 7.05
CA SER A 519 7.30 -37.33 6.25
C SER A 519 5.99 -37.72 6.95
N THR A 520 6.05 -38.43 8.07
CA THR A 520 4.84 -38.92 8.78
C THR A 520 4.14 -37.82 9.60
N LEU A 521 4.83 -36.69 9.83
CA LEU A 521 4.37 -35.61 10.71
C LEU A 521 3.40 -34.63 10.02
N LEU A 522 3.39 -34.58 8.68
CA LEU A 522 2.49 -33.75 7.89
C LEU A 522 1.63 -34.64 6.98
N LEU A 523 0.35 -34.77 7.35
CA LEU A 523 -0.60 -35.69 6.71
C LEU A 523 -1.57 -34.97 5.74
N ASN A 524 -1.74 -33.65 5.91
CA ASN A 524 -2.66 -32.81 5.15
C ASN A 524 -2.31 -31.31 5.30
N LYS A 525 -3.04 -30.42 4.61
CA LYS A 525 -2.83 -28.97 4.69
C LYS A 525 -3.00 -28.42 6.12
N HIS A 526 -4.06 -28.83 6.84
CA HIS A 526 -4.29 -28.45 8.24
C HIS A 526 -3.07 -28.75 9.14
N SER A 527 -2.47 -29.93 9.05
CA SER A 527 -1.30 -30.31 9.87
C SER A 527 -0.08 -29.39 9.71
N CYS A 528 0.01 -28.65 8.60
CA CYS A 528 1.04 -27.62 8.38
C CYS A 528 0.83 -26.34 9.22
N PHE A 529 -0.36 -26.14 9.79
CA PHE A 529 -0.76 -24.97 10.59
C PHE A 529 -1.16 -25.31 12.04
N ASP A 530 -1.03 -26.57 12.49
CA ASP A 530 -1.29 -26.97 13.88
C ASP A 530 -0.17 -26.51 14.83
N PHE A 531 -0.11 -25.19 15.06
CA PHE A 531 0.90 -24.54 15.87
C PHE A 531 0.66 -24.81 17.37
N LYS A 532 1.58 -25.52 18.03
CA LYS A 532 1.50 -25.76 19.49
C LYS A 532 2.76 -25.32 20.22
N THR A 533 2.56 -24.91 21.48
CA THR A 533 3.60 -24.70 22.47
C THR A 533 3.86 -26.00 23.22
N GLY A 534 4.58 -26.93 22.60
CA GLY A 534 4.82 -28.27 23.14
C GLY A 534 5.98 -29.00 22.45
N ILE A 535 6.20 -30.26 22.84
CA ILE A 535 7.25 -31.12 22.29
C ILE A 535 6.68 -31.98 21.14
N GLY A 536 7.41 -32.04 20.03
CA GLY A 536 7.27 -33.08 19.01
C GLY A 536 6.14 -32.89 17.97
N GLY A 537 6.44 -33.26 16.73
CA GLY A 537 5.48 -33.47 15.64
C GLY A 537 4.79 -32.23 15.06
N LYS A 538 5.11 -31.01 15.50
CA LYS A 538 4.33 -29.81 15.17
C LYS A 538 5.16 -28.59 14.70
N PRO A 539 4.58 -27.72 13.85
CA PRO A 539 5.18 -26.46 13.45
C PRO A 539 5.17 -25.40 14.57
N ASN A 540 6.01 -24.37 14.43
CA ASN A 540 5.90 -23.15 15.22
C ASN A 540 6.41 -21.92 14.44
N SER A 541 5.51 -21.00 14.11
CA SER A 541 5.84 -19.80 13.32
C SER A 541 6.69 -18.78 14.08
N LYS A 542 6.59 -18.74 15.42
CA LYS A 542 7.40 -17.82 16.25
C LYS A 542 8.88 -18.20 16.31
N LEU A 543 9.23 -19.42 15.89
CA LEU A 543 10.57 -20.00 16.05
C LEU A 543 11.19 -20.57 14.75
N SER A 544 10.46 -20.54 13.62
CA SER A 544 10.93 -21.03 12.31
C SER A 544 10.19 -20.32 11.17
N GLY A 545 10.78 -20.27 9.98
CA GLY A 545 10.16 -19.66 8.79
C GLY A 545 10.16 -18.13 8.75
N LYS A 546 10.68 -17.46 9.78
CA LYS A 546 10.81 -16.00 9.88
C LYS A 546 12.25 -15.51 9.80
N LEU A 547 12.43 -14.23 9.49
CA LEU A 547 13.71 -13.52 9.54
C LEU A 547 14.42 -13.77 10.89
N GLY A 548 15.70 -14.12 10.81
CA GLY A 548 16.52 -14.50 11.97
C GLY A 548 16.36 -15.95 12.45
N THR A 549 15.61 -16.80 11.73
CA THR A 549 15.46 -18.24 12.03
C THR A 549 15.78 -19.10 10.79
N ASN A 550 15.66 -20.42 10.89
CA ASN A 550 15.74 -21.31 9.74
C ASN A 550 14.39 -21.41 9.01
N SER A 551 14.40 -21.25 7.69
CA SER A 551 13.27 -21.62 6.83
C SER A 551 13.26 -23.15 6.60
N GLY A 552 12.06 -23.71 6.37
CA GLY A 552 11.86 -25.07 5.89
C GLY A 552 11.84 -25.21 4.37
N ARG A 553 11.92 -24.10 3.63
CA ARG A 553 11.87 -24.06 2.16
C ARG A 553 13.22 -24.40 1.51
N PRO A 554 13.23 -24.99 0.31
CA PRO A 554 14.45 -25.17 -0.49
C PRO A 554 15.09 -23.83 -0.89
N ASP A 555 14.27 -22.82 -1.20
CA ASP A 555 14.72 -21.45 -1.54
C ASP A 555 15.15 -20.60 -0.32
N GLY A 556 15.07 -21.14 0.90
CA GLY A 556 15.44 -20.46 2.14
C GLY A 556 14.55 -19.27 2.55
N ARG A 557 13.44 -18.99 1.85
CA ARG A 557 12.65 -17.76 2.04
C ARG A 557 11.84 -17.72 3.34
N TYR A 558 11.60 -16.51 3.83
CA TYR A 558 10.87 -16.22 5.07
C TYR A 558 9.50 -15.58 4.82
N TYR A 559 8.54 -15.79 5.72
CA TYR A 559 7.18 -15.26 5.58
C TYR A 559 7.07 -13.74 5.82
N ASP A 560 7.95 -13.21 6.66
CA ASP A 560 8.03 -11.79 7.04
C ASP A 560 9.08 -11.01 6.23
N ALA A 561 9.87 -11.66 5.37
CA ALA A 561 10.72 -10.97 4.39
C ALA A 561 9.96 -10.75 3.08
N ILE A 562 10.01 -9.53 2.55
CA ILE A 562 9.58 -9.23 1.18
C ILE A 562 10.81 -9.34 0.27
N TYR A 563 10.66 -10.00 -0.88
CA TYR A 563 11.73 -10.26 -1.86
C TYR A 563 11.58 -9.39 -3.11
N ASP A 564 12.58 -9.40 -3.99
CA ASP A 564 12.50 -8.68 -5.27
C ASP A 564 11.57 -9.37 -6.30
N GLY A 565 11.51 -10.69 -6.32
CA GLY A 565 10.71 -11.47 -7.28
C GLY A 565 10.30 -12.83 -6.73
N GLY A 566 9.40 -13.55 -7.42
CA GLY A 566 8.87 -14.83 -6.97
C GLY A 566 7.89 -14.74 -5.78
N LEU A 567 7.75 -15.82 -5.00
CA LEU A 567 6.83 -15.88 -3.84
C LEU A 567 7.30 -15.02 -2.66
N ASN A 568 6.38 -14.26 -2.04
CA ASN A 568 6.66 -13.10 -1.18
C ASN A 568 7.48 -11.99 -1.88
N GLY A 569 7.61 -12.04 -3.22
CA GLY A 569 8.33 -11.06 -4.03
C GLY A 569 7.44 -9.93 -4.54
N ILE A 570 8.05 -8.85 -5.00
CA ILE A 570 7.35 -7.68 -5.51
C ILE A 570 7.09 -7.82 -7.01
N ILE A 571 5.82 -7.82 -7.41
CA ILE A 571 5.41 -7.56 -8.79
C ILE A 571 5.27 -6.04 -8.91
N ASP A 572 6.18 -5.41 -9.65
CA ASP A 572 6.20 -3.96 -9.88
C ASP A 572 5.20 -3.55 -10.96
N TRP A 573 4.27 -2.68 -10.62
CA TRP A 573 3.24 -2.16 -11.54
C TRP A 573 3.46 -0.69 -11.91
N ARG A 574 4.52 -0.05 -11.41
CA ARG A 574 4.78 1.38 -11.60
C ARG A 574 5.10 1.70 -13.06
N THR A 575 4.40 2.70 -13.60
CA THR A 575 4.56 3.26 -14.93
C THR A 575 5.22 4.65 -14.85
N SER A 576 5.90 5.05 -15.93
CA SER A 576 6.28 6.45 -16.13
C SER A 576 5.03 7.34 -16.23
N ALA A 577 5.10 8.56 -15.70
CA ALA A 577 4.11 9.62 -15.97
C ALA A 577 4.33 10.30 -17.34
N TRP A 578 5.54 10.19 -17.90
CA TRP A 578 5.92 10.80 -19.18
C TRP A 578 5.37 10.02 -20.39
N ASP A 579 5.27 10.69 -21.56
CA ASP A 579 4.91 10.05 -22.83
C ASP A 579 5.99 9.03 -23.25
N VAL A 580 5.67 7.74 -23.19
CA VAL A 580 6.53 6.65 -23.68
C VAL A 580 6.15 6.15 -25.08
N GLY A 581 5.27 6.86 -25.78
CA GLY A 581 4.80 6.54 -27.13
C GLY A 581 5.76 6.90 -28.26
N SER A 582 7.08 6.88 -28.02
CA SER A 582 8.13 7.08 -29.03
C SER A 582 8.85 5.77 -29.36
N LYS A 583 9.52 5.71 -30.51
CA LYS A 583 10.28 4.52 -30.93
C LYS A 583 11.59 4.36 -30.15
N GLU A 584 12.14 5.44 -29.63
CA GLU A 584 13.34 5.46 -28.79
C GLU A 584 13.06 4.81 -27.43
N GLU A 585 11.90 5.07 -26.82
CA GLU A 585 11.47 4.35 -25.61
C GLU A 585 11.14 2.88 -25.91
N ALA A 586 10.49 2.60 -27.05
CA ALA A 586 10.26 1.21 -27.50
C ALA A 586 11.58 0.44 -27.69
N ALA A 587 12.62 1.07 -28.22
CA ALA A 587 13.95 0.49 -28.39
C ALA A 587 14.63 0.20 -27.04
N LYS A 588 14.56 1.12 -26.06
CA LYS A 588 15.06 0.89 -24.69
C LYS A 588 14.36 -0.30 -24.03
N VAL A 589 13.03 -0.40 -24.17
CA VAL A 589 12.27 -1.55 -23.63
C VAL A 589 12.63 -2.83 -24.37
N THR A 590 12.80 -2.79 -25.70
CA THR A 590 13.26 -3.95 -26.50
C THR A 590 14.62 -4.46 -26.02
N GLN A 591 15.56 -3.54 -25.75
CA GLN A 591 16.87 -3.88 -25.18
C GLN A 591 16.72 -4.58 -23.82
N LYS A 592 15.90 -4.04 -22.91
CA LYS A 592 15.63 -4.67 -21.60
C LYS A 592 14.98 -6.04 -21.68
N VAL A 593 14.17 -6.30 -22.71
CA VAL A 593 13.59 -7.63 -22.93
C VAL A 593 14.68 -8.60 -23.37
N VAL A 594 15.46 -8.25 -24.40
CA VAL A 594 16.56 -9.08 -24.91
C VAL A 594 17.64 -9.32 -23.84
N SER A 595 17.99 -8.31 -23.02
CA SER A 595 18.95 -8.43 -21.92
C SER A 595 18.43 -9.19 -20.70
N GLY A 596 17.15 -9.59 -20.66
CA GLY A 596 16.56 -10.28 -19.51
C GLY A 596 16.21 -9.37 -18.33
N GLU A 597 16.46 -8.06 -18.40
CA GLU A 597 16.09 -7.10 -17.34
C GLU A 597 14.57 -6.92 -17.19
N TYR A 598 13.80 -7.10 -18.28
CA TYR A 598 12.35 -6.91 -18.23
C TYR A 598 11.70 -8.07 -17.46
N ARG A 599 11.31 -7.81 -16.20
CA ARG A 599 10.97 -8.82 -15.17
C ARG A 599 9.88 -9.83 -15.51
N GLY A 600 9.05 -9.57 -16.52
CA GLY A 600 7.97 -10.48 -16.92
C GLY A 600 6.90 -10.72 -15.86
N LEU A 601 5.96 -11.61 -16.19
CA LEU A 601 4.86 -12.04 -15.30
C LEU A 601 4.33 -13.39 -15.79
N GLU A 602 4.33 -14.41 -14.94
CA GLU A 602 3.64 -15.67 -15.23
C GLU A 602 2.93 -16.23 -14.01
N LYS A 603 1.88 -17.04 -14.25
CA LYS A 603 1.24 -17.82 -13.20
C LYS A 603 2.03 -19.09 -12.92
N LEU A 604 2.08 -19.49 -11.65
CA LEU A 604 2.70 -20.74 -11.24
C LEU A 604 1.89 -21.95 -11.73
N MET A 605 2.57 -23.09 -11.87
CA MET A 605 1.98 -24.33 -12.37
C MET A 605 1.95 -25.40 -11.27
N TRP A 606 0.80 -26.06 -11.09
CA TRP A 606 0.65 -27.25 -10.25
C TRP A 606 0.67 -28.51 -11.11
N THR A 607 1.77 -29.25 -11.09
CA THR A 607 1.82 -30.54 -11.79
C THR A 607 1.19 -31.62 -10.93
N VAL A 608 0.21 -32.34 -11.48
CA VAL A 608 -0.33 -33.57 -10.90
C VAL A 608 -0.22 -34.72 -11.88
N VAL A 609 0.03 -35.92 -11.34
CA VAL A 609 0.02 -37.18 -12.08
C VAL A 609 -1.29 -37.90 -11.77
N ASP A 610 -1.89 -38.52 -12.78
CA ASP A 610 -2.98 -39.47 -12.59
C ASP A 610 -2.87 -40.68 -13.53
N VAL A 611 -3.66 -41.72 -13.28
CA VAL A 611 -3.73 -42.93 -14.11
C VAL A 611 -5.13 -43.08 -14.72
N VAL A 612 -5.19 -43.39 -16.02
CA VAL A 612 -6.42 -43.39 -16.81
C VAL A 612 -6.50 -44.65 -17.66
N ASP A 613 -7.66 -45.30 -17.66
CA ASP A 613 -7.97 -46.43 -18.56
C ASP A 613 -8.34 -45.91 -19.96
N THR A 614 -7.76 -46.51 -20.99
CA THR A 614 -8.02 -46.16 -22.41
C THR A 614 -9.27 -46.84 -23.00
N SER A 615 -9.98 -47.67 -22.25
CA SER A 615 -11.15 -48.44 -22.73
C SER A 615 -12.31 -47.60 -23.26
N THR A 616 -12.44 -46.34 -22.83
CA THR A 616 -13.48 -45.38 -23.28
C THR A 616 -13.01 -44.44 -24.40
N ALA A 617 -11.78 -44.62 -24.89
CA ALA A 617 -11.15 -43.70 -25.82
C ALA A 617 -11.67 -43.84 -27.26
N ILE A 618 -11.77 -42.71 -27.98
CA ILE A 618 -12.33 -42.62 -29.33
C ILE A 618 -11.34 -41.97 -30.30
N SER A 619 -11.35 -42.36 -31.59
CA SER A 619 -10.44 -41.77 -32.60
C SER A 619 -10.64 -40.26 -32.75
N SER A 620 -9.55 -39.50 -32.80
CA SER A 620 -9.59 -38.04 -33.00
C SER A 620 -9.72 -37.68 -34.48
N SER A 621 -10.55 -36.66 -34.77
CA SER A 621 -10.55 -35.94 -36.05
C SER A 621 -9.90 -34.55 -35.96
N GLN A 622 -9.53 -34.11 -34.75
CA GLN A 622 -8.90 -32.80 -34.51
C GLN A 622 -7.37 -32.87 -34.48
N VAL A 623 -6.82 -34.03 -34.14
CA VAL A 623 -5.38 -34.31 -34.17
C VAL A 623 -5.21 -35.64 -34.90
N PRO A 624 -4.72 -35.64 -36.16
CA PRO A 624 -4.46 -36.86 -36.91
C PRO A 624 -3.57 -37.83 -36.13
N ASP A 625 -3.74 -39.12 -36.40
CA ASP A 625 -3.00 -40.24 -35.80
C ASP A 625 -3.09 -40.36 -34.26
N ASN A 626 -3.96 -39.59 -33.59
CA ASN A 626 -4.21 -39.65 -32.15
C ASN A 626 -5.61 -40.18 -31.79
N ILE A 627 -5.71 -40.75 -30.60
CA ILE A 627 -6.96 -41.14 -29.92
C ILE A 627 -7.24 -40.12 -28.81
N ALA A 628 -8.52 -39.92 -28.49
CA ALA A 628 -9.05 -38.94 -27.55
C ALA A 628 -9.84 -39.61 -26.41
N LEU A 629 -9.51 -39.28 -25.16
CA LEU A 629 -10.29 -39.59 -23.97
C LEU A 629 -11.11 -38.38 -23.54
N THR A 630 -12.43 -38.51 -23.52
CA THR A 630 -13.34 -37.49 -22.96
C THR A 630 -13.45 -37.69 -21.46
N ASP A 631 -13.44 -36.61 -20.67
CA ASP A 631 -13.54 -36.63 -19.20
C ASP A 631 -12.51 -37.54 -18.50
N ALA A 632 -11.26 -37.50 -19.01
CA ALA A 632 -10.22 -38.49 -18.75
C ALA A 632 -9.85 -38.74 -17.26
N SER A 633 -10.07 -37.81 -16.34
CA SER A 633 -9.98 -38.12 -14.90
C SER A 633 -10.73 -37.13 -14.00
N PRO A 634 -11.18 -37.57 -12.81
CA PRO A 634 -11.84 -36.72 -11.81
C PRO A 634 -10.87 -35.82 -11.02
N ARG A 635 -9.55 -36.07 -11.10
CA ARG A 635 -8.53 -35.19 -10.49
C ARG A 635 -8.27 -33.97 -11.38
N PHE A 636 -8.42 -34.10 -12.70
CA PHE A 636 -8.37 -32.97 -13.63
C PHE A 636 -9.69 -32.18 -13.59
N LYS A 637 -9.84 -31.28 -12.61
CA LYS A 637 -10.91 -30.26 -12.63
C LYS A 637 -10.61 -29.22 -13.72
N TYR A 638 -11.08 -29.48 -14.93
CA TYR A 638 -10.85 -28.61 -16.08
C TYR A 638 -11.58 -27.26 -15.97
N ASP A 639 -10.84 -26.18 -15.66
CA ASP A 639 -11.18 -24.89 -16.26
C ASP A 639 -10.85 -24.99 -17.77
N LYS A 640 -11.91 -25.04 -18.59
CA LYS A 640 -11.80 -25.20 -20.05
C LYS A 640 -11.08 -24.03 -20.74
N THR A 641 -10.96 -22.88 -20.08
CA THR A 641 -10.32 -21.67 -20.62
C THR A 641 -8.87 -21.53 -20.17
N ALA A 642 -8.55 -21.93 -18.94
CA ALA A 642 -7.20 -21.80 -18.39
C ALA A 642 -6.17 -22.78 -19.00
N LEU A 643 -6.61 -23.92 -19.53
CA LEU A 643 -5.71 -24.99 -20.03
C LEU A 643 -5.42 -24.92 -21.54
N LEU A 644 -5.99 -23.96 -22.28
CA LEU A 644 -5.76 -23.83 -23.73
C LEU A 644 -4.30 -23.47 -24.03
N GLY A 645 -3.66 -24.23 -24.92
CA GLY A 645 -2.22 -24.05 -25.23
C GLY A 645 -1.26 -24.44 -24.10
N VAL A 646 -1.76 -25.03 -23.00
CA VAL A 646 -0.90 -25.59 -21.95
C VAL A 646 -0.44 -27.00 -22.38
N PRO A 647 0.87 -27.29 -22.37
CA PRO A 647 1.38 -28.63 -22.66
C PRO A 647 1.27 -29.57 -21.46
N TYR A 648 0.82 -30.79 -21.72
CA TYR A 648 0.84 -31.93 -20.80
C TYR A 648 1.64 -33.09 -21.41
N PHE A 649 1.89 -34.10 -20.59
CA PHE A 649 2.48 -35.37 -21.04
C PHE A 649 1.53 -36.52 -20.78
N VAL A 650 1.61 -37.53 -21.65
CA VAL A 650 1.00 -38.84 -21.45
C VAL A 650 2.09 -39.90 -21.58
N VAL A 651 2.00 -40.96 -20.76
CA VAL A 651 2.96 -42.06 -20.76
C VAL A 651 2.21 -43.38 -20.85
N ASN A 652 2.57 -44.20 -21.84
CA ASN A 652 2.03 -45.54 -22.00
C ASN A 652 2.47 -46.43 -20.81
N ALA A 653 1.53 -46.96 -20.03
CA ALA A 653 1.87 -47.70 -18.81
C ALA A 653 2.53 -49.07 -19.08
N SER A 654 2.46 -49.59 -20.30
CA SER A 654 3.03 -50.88 -20.70
C SER A 654 4.40 -50.75 -21.38
N THR A 655 4.66 -49.66 -22.12
CA THR A 655 5.93 -49.44 -22.85
C THR A 655 6.85 -48.41 -22.19
N GLY A 656 6.31 -47.53 -21.34
CA GLY A 656 7.03 -46.38 -20.79
C GLY A 656 7.26 -45.25 -21.82
N GLU A 657 6.69 -45.36 -23.02
CA GLU A 657 6.80 -44.35 -24.07
C GLU A 657 6.12 -43.04 -23.64
N VAL A 658 6.82 -41.91 -23.80
CA VAL A 658 6.36 -40.58 -23.40
C VAL A 658 5.96 -39.77 -24.63
N TYR A 659 4.75 -39.22 -24.62
CA TYR A 659 4.25 -38.31 -25.64
C TYR A 659 3.91 -36.95 -25.01
N LYS A 660 4.37 -35.85 -25.62
CA LYS A 660 4.03 -34.47 -25.23
C LYS A 660 2.92 -33.96 -26.14
N GLN A 661 1.88 -33.38 -25.56
CA GLN A 661 0.73 -32.85 -26.28
C GLN A 661 0.30 -31.50 -25.68
N GLU A 662 -0.18 -30.60 -26.52
CA GLU A 662 -0.83 -29.36 -26.08
C GLU A 662 -2.35 -29.52 -26.18
N HIS A 663 -3.12 -28.94 -25.25
CA HIS A 663 -4.58 -28.96 -25.37
C HIS A 663 -5.00 -28.15 -26.62
N PRO A 664 -5.60 -28.76 -27.65
CA PRO A 664 -5.92 -28.08 -28.89
C PRO A 664 -7.03 -27.04 -28.67
N ASN A 665 -7.00 -25.98 -29.47
CA ASN A 665 -8.01 -24.91 -29.43
C ASN A 665 -9.41 -25.49 -29.67
N ALA A 666 -10.24 -25.48 -28.62
CA ALA A 666 -11.56 -26.10 -28.63
C ALA A 666 -12.57 -25.30 -29.45
N LEU A 667 -12.61 -25.55 -30.76
CA LEU A 667 -13.67 -25.10 -31.68
C LEU A 667 -14.99 -25.88 -31.45
N ASP A 668 -15.54 -25.78 -30.24
CA ASP A 668 -16.98 -25.71 -29.94
C ASP A 668 -17.21 -25.61 -28.43
N SER A 669 -18.12 -24.74 -28.00
CA SER A 669 -18.45 -24.51 -26.58
C SER A 669 -19.07 -25.73 -25.87
N ASN A 670 -19.54 -26.73 -26.64
CA ASN A 670 -20.31 -27.87 -26.14
C ASN A 670 -19.50 -29.16 -25.94
N ARG A 671 -18.20 -29.23 -26.29
CA ARG A 671 -17.36 -30.40 -25.98
C ARG A 671 -16.67 -30.27 -24.62
N ALA A 672 -16.40 -31.40 -23.98
CA ALA A 672 -15.44 -31.47 -22.88
C ALA A 672 -14.00 -31.54 -23.44
N PRO A 673 -13.00 -30.99 -22.76
CA PRO A 673 -11.61 -31.09 -23.20
C PRO A 673 -11.15 -32.54 -23.13
N SER A 674 -10.59 -33.05 -24.23
CA SER A 674 -10.08 -34.41 -24.29
C SER A 674 -8.58 -34.48 -24.01
N THR A 675 -8.15 -35.56 -23.36
CA THR A 675 -6.74 -35.98 -23.34
C THR A 675 -6.45 -36.75 -24.63
N TYR A 676 -5.41 -36.37 -25.36
CA TYR A 676 -5.01 -37.00 -26.62
C TYR A 676 -3.69 -37.76 -26.45
N PHE A 677 -3.58 -38.91 -27.14
CA PHE A 677 -2.41 -39.78 -27.12
C PHE A 677 -2.27 -40.55 -28.45
N PRO A 678 -1.09 -41.12 -28.78
CA PRO A 678 -0.86 -41.78 -30.05
C PRO A 678 -1.79 -42.97 -30.31
N SER A 679 -2.37 -43.06 -31.51
CA SER A 679 -3.25 -44.18 -31.89
C SER A 679 -2.54 -45.53 -31.95
N SER A 680 -1.22 -45.53 -32.12
CA SER A 680 -0.34 -46.70 -32.01
C SER A 680 -0.40 -47.40 -30.66
N TRP A 681 -0.86 -46.73 -29.59
CA TRP A 681 -1.01 -47.31 -28.26
C TRP A 681 -2.32 -48.11 -28.08
N GLY A 682 -3.30 -47.94 -28.96
CA GLY A 682 -4.59 -48.62 -28.91
C GLY A 682 -5.53 -48.14 -27.79
N THR A 683 -6.61 -48.88 -27.54
CA THR A 683 -7.68 -48.55 -26.57
C THR A 683 -7.85 -49.65 -25.51
N SER A 684 -6.75 -50.27 -25.09
CA SER A 684 -6.78 -51.35 -24.09
C SER A 684 -5.52 -51.30 -23.21
N GLY A 685 -5.72 -50.90 -21.96
CA GLY A 685 -4.64 -50.66 -21.00
C GLY A 685 -4.67 -49.24 -20.45
N ASN A 686 -3.71 -48.91 -19.58
CA ASN A 686 -3.66 -47.62 -18.90
C ASN A 686 -2.63 -46.68 -19.54
N ILE A 687 -2.89 -45.38 -19.42
CA ILE A 687 -1.90 -44.32 -19.58
C ILE A 687 -1.75 -43.56 -18.24
N TYR A 688 -0.56 -43.03 -17.99
CA TYR A 688 -0.38 -41.98 -16.99
C TYR A 688 -0.53 -40.63 -17.67
N VAL A 689 -1.27 -39.73 -17.06
CA VAL A 689 -1.45 -38.35 -17.53
C VAL A 689 -0.76 -37.42 -16.53
N ILE A 690 0.14 -36.59 -17.02
CA ILE A 690 0.90 -35.62 -16.21
C ILE A 690 0.52 -34.24 -16.72
N SER A 691 -0.42 -33.60 -16.02
CA SER A 691 -0.99 -32.32 -16.43
C SER A 691 -0.59 -31.21 -15.46
N PRO A 692 0.00 -30.10 -15.95
CA PRO A 692 0.25 -28.91 -15.16
C PRO A 692 -0.98 -27.99 -15.21
N MET A 693 -1.62 -27.79 -14.06
CA MET A 693 -2.71 -26.84 -13.86
C MET A 693 -2.16 -25.43 -13.64
N ILE A 694 -2.85 -24.39 -14.15
CA ILE A 694 -2.49 -23.01 -13.81
C ILE A 694 -3.03 -22.69 -12.41
N GLU A 695 -2.14 -22.38 -11.48
CA GLU A 695 -2.51 -21.87 -10.16
C GLU A 695 -2.87 -20.39 -10.24
N ASN A 696 -3.82 -19.93 -9.41
CA ASN A 696 -4.22 -18.52 -9.40
C ASN A 696 -3.21 -17.62 -8.65
N ILE A 697 -1.91 -17.84 -8.82
CA ILE A 697 -0.83 -17.02 -8.23
C ILE A 697 0.15 -16.62 -9.33
N SER A 698 0.29 -15.33 -9.56
CA SER A 698 1.30 -14.76 -10.45
C SER A 698 2.62 -14.48 -9.73
N VAL A 699 3.73 -14.57 -10.46
CA VAL A 699 5.08 -14.18 -10.03
C VAL A 699 5.78 -13.34 -11.11
N SER A 700 6.73 -12.50 -10.69
CA SER A 700 7.56 -11.67 -11.57
C SER A 700 9.05 -11.79 -11.17
N GLY A 701 9.94 -11.60 -12.14
CA GLY A 701 11.39 -11.73 -12.00
C GLY A 701 11.83 -13.15 -11.65
N ASN A 702 12.87 -13.24 -10.81
CA ASN A 702 13.44 -14.51 -10.38
C ASN A 702 12.54 -15.24 -9.37
N PHE A 703 12.16 -16.49 -9.67
CA PHE A 703 11.35 -17.34 -8.80
C PHE A 703 11.97 -18.74 -8.63
N ALA A 704 11.47 -19.51 -7.66
CA ALA A 704 11.91 -20.88 -7.40
C ALA A 704 11.05 -21.88 -8.20
N GLN A 705 11.68 -22.64 -9.09
CA GLN A 705 11.06 -23.72 -9.87
C GLN A 705 11.42 -25.07 -9.24
N THR A 706 10.42 -25.96 -9.13
CA THR A 706 10.60 -27.35 -8.68
C THR A 706 10.44 -28.29 -9.86
N ASP A 707 11.44 -29.13 -10.12
CA ASP A 707 11.35 -30.20 -11.10
C ASP A 707 11.44 -31.57 -10.41
N VAL A 708 10.51 -32.48 -10.76
CA VAL A 708 10.48 -33.86 -10.24
C VAL A 708 10.89 -34.84 -11.33
N ILE A 709 11.84 -35.72 -10.99
CA ILE A 709 12.35 -36.81 -11.82
C ILE A 709 11.84 -38.13 -11.25
N GLY A 710 11.27 -38.99 -12.09
CA GLY A 710 10.81 -40.32 -11.73
C GLY A 710 9.77 -40.83 -12.71
N SER A 711 9.51 -42.14 -12.73
CA SER A 711 8.40 -42.68 -13.52
C SER A 711 7.05 -42.28 -12.88
N PRO A 712 6.01 -41.99 -13.69
CA PRO A 712 4.71 -41.54 -13.15
C PRO A 712 4.08 -42.53 -12.16
N GLU A 713 4.24 -43.83 -12.40
CA GLU A 713 3.77 -44.91 -11.51
C GLU A 713 4.39 -44.82 -10.11
N VAL A 714 5.69 -44.51 -10.01
CA VAL A 714 6.39 -44.43 -8.73
C VAL A 714 6.06 -43.11 -8.03
N ILE A 715 5.95 -42.01 -8.77
CA ILE A 715 5.52 -40.70 -8.23
C ILE A 715 4.13 -40.79 -7.58
N LEU A 716 3.19 -41.51 -8.20
CA LEU A 716 1.85 -41.78 -7.62
C LEU A 716 1.87 -42.55 -6.29
N LYS A 717 2.95 -43.27 -6.00
CA LYS A 717 3.14 -44.06 -4.76
C LYS A 717 3.92 -43.31 -3.69
N VAL A 718 4.48 -42.13 -4.00
CA VAL A 718 5.20 -41.28 -3.03
C VAL A 718 4.19 -40.36 -2.32
N GLU A 719 3.93 -40.62 -1.03
CA GLU A 719 2.96 -39.85 -0.22
C GLU A 719 3.15 -38.33 -0.31
N ALA A 720 4.41 -37.87 -0.32
CA ALA A 720 4.75 -36.45 -0.37
C ALA A 720 4.57 -35.78 -1.75
N LEU A 721 4.22 -36.53 -2.81
CA LEU A 721 4.08 -36.06 -4.19
C LEU A 721 2.80 -36.54 -4.90
N LYS A 722 2.11 -37.58 -4.41
CA LYS A 722 0.93 -38.20 -5.05
C LYS A 722 -0.28 -37.26 -5.25
N ASN A 723 -0.25 -36.09 -4.62
CA ASN A 723 -1.28 -35.03 -4.71
C ASN A 723 -0.85 -33.86 -5.62
N GLY A 724 0.31 -33.97 -6.27
CA GLY A 724 0.92 -32.92 -7.09
C GLY A 724 1.90 -32.02 -6.34
N TRP A 725 2.56 -31.13 -7.08
CA TRP A 725 3.55 -30.17 -6.58
C TRP A 725 3.61 -28.91 -7.44
N MET A 726 4.09 -27.82 -6.84
CA MET A 726 4.30 -26.54 -7.54
C MET A 726 5.58 -26.62 -8.39
N GLY A 727 5.43 -26.67 -9.72
CA GLY A 727 6.51 -26.83 -10.69
C GLY A 727 6.18 -27.81 -11.81
N SER A 728 7.14 -28.63 -12.23
CA SER A 728 7.05 -29.49 -13.42
C SER A 728 7.61 -30.90 -13.24
N TRP A 729 7.30 -31.79 -14.18
CA TRP A 729 7.85 -33.15 -14.29
C TRP A 729 8.91 -33.20 -15.40
N LEU A 730 9.96 -34.01 -15.21
CA LEU A 730 11.01 -34.22 -16.21
C LEU A 730 10.84 -35.59 -16.90
N PRO A 731 10.50 -35.62 -18.21
CA PRO A 731 10.21 -36.86 -18.94
C PRO A 731 11.45 -37.73 -19.21
N ASP A 732 12.64 -37.15 -19.21
CA ASP A 732 13.91 -37.85 -19.44
C ASP A 732 14.46 -38.48 -18.14
N PHE A 733 13.61 -39.20 -17.40
CA PHE A 733 13.92 -39.71 -16.05
C PHE A 733 14.90 -40.89 -16.02
N VAL A 734 15.28 -41.42 -17.19
CA VAL A 734 16.30 -42.48 -17.32
C VAL A 734 17.71 -41.92 -17.52
N ASN A 735 17.86 -40.68 -18.00
CA ASN A 735 19.15 -40.03 -18.21
C ASN A 735 19.83 -39.68 -16.88
N ALA A 736 21.15 -39.85 -16.82
CA ALA A 736 21.95 -39.52 -15.63
C ALA A 736 22.15 -38.01 -15.42
N ASN A 737 21.96 -37.18 -16.45
CA ASN A 737 22.05 -35.72 -16.38
C ASN A 737 20.89 -35.09 -17.19
N PRO A 738 19.64 -35.19 -16.73
CA PRO A 738 18.47 -34.70 -17.45
C PRO A 738 18.49 -33.18 -17.59
N LYS A 739 17.82 -32.66 -18.63
CA LYS A 739 17.55 -31.22 -18.78
C LYS A 739 16.49 -30.78 -17.77
N VAL A 740 16.68 -29.62 -17.12
CA VAL A 740 15.64 -28.99 -16.32
C VAL A 740 14.63 -28.25 -17.22
N SER A 741 13.38 -28.13 -16.77
CA SER A 741 12.22 -27.74 -17.59
C SER A 741 12.20 -26.27 -18.01
N ARG A 742 12.81 -25.39 -17.21
CA ARG A 742 12.93 -23.94 -17.41
C ARG A 742 14.40 -23.53 -17.57
N LYS A 743 14.71 -22.35 -18.10
CA LYS A 743 16.10 -21.84 -18.06
C LYS A 743 16.52 -21.62 -16.60
N ALA A 744 17.57 -22.32 -16.17
CA ALA A 744 18.21 -22.01 -14.89
C ALA A 744 19.01 -20.71 -15.01
N VAL A 745 18.72 -19.72 -14.16
CA VAL A 745 19.42 -18.41 -14.17
C VAL A 745 20.62 -18.34 -13.21
N VAL A 746 20.89 -19.41 -12.47
CA VAL A 746 22.07 -19.58 -11.62
C VAL A 746 22.57 -21.03 -11.67
N ILE A 747 23.88 -21.22 -11.53
CA ILE A 747 24.54 -22.53 -11.55
C ILE A 747 24.12 -23.42 -10.36
N ASN A 748 23.91 -22.83 -9.18
CA ASN A 748 23.67 -23.59 -7.95
C ASN A 748 22.17 -23.89 -7.77
N LEU A 749 21.84 -25.11 -7.30
CA LEU A 749 20.47 -25.41 -6.87
C LEU A 749 20.04 -24.55 -5.68
N LEU A 750 18.73 -24.30 -5.59
CA LEU A 750 18.08 -23.73 -4.42
C LEU A 750 17.97 -24.83 -3.34
N GLY A 751 19.06 -25.03 -2.60
CA GLY A 751 19.16 -26.08 -1.60
C GLY A 751 19.57 -27.45 -2.17
N PRO A 752 19.42 -28.54 -1.40
CA PRO A 752 19.83 -29.87 -1.82
C PRO A 752 18.88 -30.48 -2.88
N ARG A 753 19.42 -31.40 -3.69
CA ARG A 753 18.56 -32.40 -4.35
C ARG A 753 18.10 -33.39 -3.28
N LEU A 754 16.80 -33.67 -3.24
CA LEU A 754 16.21 -34.72 -2.41
C LEU A 754 15.91 -35.93 -3.31
N SER A 755 16.25 -37.14 -2.89
CA SER A 755 15.94 -38.35 -3.67
C SER A 755 15.60 -39.55 -2.80
N THR A 756 14.60 -40.34 -3.20
CA THR A 756 14.17 -41.58 -2.53
C THR A 756 14.26 -42.77 -3.49
N THR A 757 14.49 -43.96 -2.94
CA THR A 757 14.47 -45.25 -3.65
C THR A 757 13.51 -46.26 -2.99
N ASN A 758 12.73 -45.80 -2.01
CA ASN A 758 11.79 -46.57 -1.19
C ASN A 758 10.49 -45.77 -1.01
N LEU A 759 9.92 -45.29 -2.12
CA LEU A 759 8.58 -44.68 -2.19
C LEU A 759 8.35 -43.49 -1.24
N GLY A 760 9.42 -42.80 -0.82
CA GLY A 760 9.35 -41.61 0.04
C GLY A 760 9.32 -41.89 1.54
N GLU A 761 9.49 -43.14 1.98
CA GLU A 761 9.73 -43.49 3.39
C GLU A 761 10.97 -42.77 3.96
N THR A 762 12.05 -42.69 3.16
CA THR A 762 13.25 -41.94 3.50
C THR A 762 13.78 -41.16 2.29
N TRP A 763 14.42 -40.03 2.57
CA TRP A 763 14.96 -39.11 1.56
C TRP A 763 16.47 -38.89 1.76
N THR A 764 17.24 -39.20 0.72
CA THR A 764 18.67 -38.90 0.64
C THR A 764 18.85 -37.43 0.25
N VAL A 765 19.54 -36.68 1.11
CA VAL A 765 19.89 -35.27 0.89
C VAL A 765 21.23 -35.19 0.14
N THR A 766 21.23 -34.74 -1.12
CA THR A 766 22.46 -34.54 -1.91
C THR A 766 22.82 -33.06 -2.01
N LEU A 767 23.98 -32.69 -1.45
CA LEU A 767 24.57 -31.35 -1.54
C LEU A 767 25.55 -31.24 -2.73
N GLY A 768 25.88 -30.01 -3.13
CA GLY A 768 26.88 -29.75 -4.18
C GLY A 768 26.44 -30.11 -5.60
N ILE A 769 25.12 -30.13 -5.86
CA ILE A 769 24.54 -30.30 -7.19
C ILE A 769 24.38 -28.93 -7.86
N SER A 770 24.62 -28.90 -9.17
CA SER A 770 24.52 -27.70 -10.01
C SER A 770 23.77 -27.98 -11.32
N VAL A 771 23.25 -26.94 -11.95
CA VAL A 771 22.77 -26.96 -13.34
C VAL A 771 23.85 -26.35 -14.23
N SER A 772 24.13 -26.99 -15.35
CA SER A 772 25.06 -26.47 -16.36
C SER A 772 24.32 -25.53 -17.31
N GLU A 773 24.72 -24.26 -17.31
CA GLU A 773 24.01 -23.17 -18.00
C GLU A 773 23.88 -23.38 -19.51
N THR A 774 24.86 -24.04 -20.15
CA THR A 774 24.87 -24.29 -21.60
C THR A 774 23.87 -25.36 -22.04
N PRO A 775 23.97 -26.64 -21.62
CA PRO A 775 23.00 -27.67 -22.02
C PRO A 775 21.68 -27.61 -21.25
N ASN A 776 21.59 -26.78 -20.20
CA ASN A 776 20.50 -26.71 -19.22
C ASN A 776 20.27 -28.05 -18.47
N THR A 777 21.34 -28.81 -18.20
CA THR A 777 21.29 -30.14 -17.54
C THR A 777 21.80 -30.14 -16.11
N VAL A 778 21.27 -31.04 -15.29
CA VAL A 778 21.73 -31.27 -13.91
C VAL A 778 23.04 -32.04 -13.90
N TYR A 779 24.11 -31.46 -13.34
CA TYR A 779 25.39 -32.16 -13.14
C TYR A 779 25.31 -33.13 -11.97
N ARG A 780 25.83 -34.36 -12.15
CA ARG A 780 25.63 -35.48 -11.20
C ARG A 780 24.14 -35.70 -10.91
N GLY A 781 23.34 -35.65 -11.97
CA GLY A 781 21.89 -35.81 -11.93
C GLY A 781 21.42 -37.16 -11.39
N PHE A 782 20.12 -37.39 -11.49
CA PHE A 782 19.46 -38.58 -10.98
C PHE A 782 18.81 -39.34 -12.13
N SER A 783 19.32 -40.54 -12.43
CA SER A 783 18.58 -41.52 -13.21
C SER A 783 17.71 -42.33 -12.25
N ALA A 784 16.41 -42.42 -12.52
CA ALA A 784 15.47 -43.20 -11.71
C ALA A 784 15.72 -44.72 -11.82
N GLY A 785 16.36 -45.16 -12.90
CA GLY A 785 16.56 -46.57 -13.23
C GLY A 785 15.25 -47.33 -13.44
N ALA A 786 15.33 -48.66 -13.45
CA ALA A 786 14.16 -49.55 -13.49
C ALA A 786 13.70 -49.91 -12.07
N GLY A 787 13.35 -48.92 -11.25
CA GLY A 787 12.99 -49.11 -9.84
C GLY A 787 12.26 -47.93 -9.21
N ASN A 788 12.13 -47.97 -7.88
CA ASN A 788 11.36 -47.00 -7.07
C ASN A 788 12.05 -45.62 -6.91
N GLY A 789 12.80 -45.16 -7.92
CA GLY A 789 13.60 -43.94 -7.88
C GLY A 789 12.79 -42.68 -8.18
N VAL A 790 12.78 -41.73 -7.23
CA VAL A 790 12.25 -40.37 -7.44
C VAL A 790 13.22 -39.33 -6.88
N ALA A 791 13.38 -38.20 -7.56
CA ALA A 791 14.13 -37.05 -7.07
C ALA A 791 13.38 -35.72 -7.28
N VAL A 792 13.62 -34.78 -6.36
CA VAL A 792 13.11 -33.41 -6.39
C VAL A 792 14.30 -32.46 -6.49
N ILE A 793 14.24 -31.55 -7.46
CA ILE A 793 15.27 -30.56 -7.78
C ILE A 793 14.64 -29.17 -7.72
N ASN A 794 15.33 -28.24 -7.06
CA ASN A 794 14.87 -26.86 -6.90
C ASN A 794 15.93 -25.92 -7.48
N TYR A 795 15.55 -24.99 -8.34
CA TYR A 795 16.47 -24.02 -8.96
C TYR A 795 15.77 -22.70 -9.22
N GLN A 796 16.54 -21.67 -9.56
CA GLN A 796 15.99 -20.36 -9.89
C GLN A 796 15.68 -20.30 -11.38
N ALA A 797 14.46 -19.88 -11.71
CA ALA A 797 13.99 -19.60 -13.06
C ALA A 797 13.44 -18.16 -13.14
N PHE A 798 13.15 -17.67 -14.35
CA PHE A 798 12.72 -16.30 -14.60
C PHE A 798 11.29 -16.25 -15.14
N ALA A 799 10.47 -15.33 -14.64
CA ALA A 799 9.09 -15.16 -15.06
C ALA A 799 8.99 -14.76 -16.55
N LYS A 800 8.11 -15.42 -17.32
CA LYS A 800 7.95 -15.17 -18.76
C LYS A 800 7.74 -13.67 -19.07
N GLN A 801 8.57 -13.16 -19.98
CA GLN A 801 8.57 -11.75 -20.39
C GLN A 801 7.36 -11.39 -21.25
N THR A 802 6.82 -12.39 -21.94
CA THR A 802 5.74 -12.27 -22.92
C THR A 802 4.59 -13.24 -22.62
N LYS A 803 3.43 -12.94 -23.19
CA LYS A 803 2.22 -13.78 -23.22
C LYS A 803 1.68 -13.83 -24.65
N SER A 804 0.91 -14.87 -24.97
CA SER A 804 0.23 -14.99 -26.27
C SER A 804 -0.63 -13.76 -26.58
N SER A 805 -0.63 -13.30 -27.83
CA SER A 805 -1.43 -12.15 -28.28
C SER A 805 -1.87 -12.31 -29.74
N VAL A 806 -2.68 -11.36 -30.22
CA VAL A 806 -3.06 -11.24 -31.63
C VAL A 806 -2.19 -10.18 -32.32
N ASN A 807 -2.13 -10.21 -33.64
CA ASN A 807 -1.46 -9.22 -34.49
C ASN A 807 -2.19 -7.87 -34.43
N LYS A 808 -1.87 -7.09 -33.39
CA LYS A 808 -2.47 -5.77 -33.10
C LYS A 808 -1.91 -4.68 -34.02
N SER A 809 -2.67 -3.61 -34.20
CA SER A 809 -2.25 -2.45 -34.98
C SER A 809 -1.01 -1.78 -34.37
N ILE A 810 -0.02 -1.47 -35.22
CA ILE A 810 1.25 -0.85 -34.83
C ILE A 810 1.04 0.63 -34.45
N LEU A 811 1.54 1.02 -33.28
CA LEU A 811 1.63 2.43 -32.88
C LEU A 811 2.74 3.10 -33.67
N ASN A 812 2.52 4.32 -34.18
CA ASN A 812 3.45 5.07 -35.04
C ASN A 812 3.67 4.48 -36.45
N ASP A 813 2.82 3.57 -36.96
CA ASP A 813 2.92 3.00 -38.32
C ASP A 813 4.33 2.38 -38.55
N SER A 814 4.98 2.62 -39.68
CA SER A 814 6.34 2.14 -39.96
C SER A 814 7.41 2.61 -38.95
N ASP A 815 7.22 3.74 -38.26
CA ASP A 815 8.16 4.19 -37.21
C ASP A 815 8.06 3.35 -35.92
N GLY A 816 7.00 2.54 -35.77
CA GLY A 816 6.82 1.58 -34.67
C GLY A 816 7.40 0.19 -34.94
N LEU A 817 7.99 -0.06 -36.12
CA LEU A 817 8.65 -1.32 -36.46
C LEU A 817 10.13 -1.29 -36.06
N GLY A 818 10.61 -2.38 -35.46
CA GLY A 818 12.04 -2.66 -35.33
C GLY A 818 12.61 -3.42 -36.52
N ASP A 819 13.90 -3.75 -36.44
CA ASP A 819 14.53 -4.78 -37.27
C ASP A 819 14.18 -6.19 -36.76
N VAL A 820 14.51 -7.21 -37.55
CA VAL A 820 14.36 -8.62 -37.14
C VAL A 820 15.56 -9.03 -36.28
N TRP A 821 15.33 -9.28 -35.01
CA TRP A 821 16.32 -9.86 -34.09
C TRP A 821 16.27 -11.39 -34.16
N ALA A 822 17.40 -12.08 -34.06
CA ALA A 822 17.42 -13.54 -33.89
C ALA A 822 18.52 -14.00 -32.93
N SER A 823 18.23 -15.06 -32.15
CA SER A 823 19.18 -15.66 -31.22
C SER A 823 19.03 -17.18 -31.09
N CYS A 824 20.16 -17.83 -30.78
CA CYS A 824 20.29 -19.20 -30.30
C CYS A 824 21.22 -19.31 -29.08
N ASP A 825 21.58 -18.17 -28.46
CA ASP A 825 22.60 -18.10 -27.42
C ASP A 825 22.11 -18.63 -26.07
N PHE A 826 22.90 -19.47 -25.40
CA PHE A 826 22.58 -20.04 -24.09
C PHE A 826 22.66 -19.04 -22.93
N TRP A 827 23.40 -17.94 -23.07
CA TRP A 827 23.98 -17.22 -21.93
C TRP A 827 22.96 -16.36 -21.15
N VAL A 828 23.04 -16.48 -19.81
CA VAL A 828 22.43 -15.64 -18.78
C VAL A 828 23.43 -15.55 -17.63
N ASP A 829 23.70 -14.36 -17.11
CA ASP A 829 24.34 -14.15 -15.82
C ASP A 829 23.86 -12.84 -15.16
N SER A 830 24.59 -12.33 -14.15
CA SER A 830 24.26 -11.08 -13.44
C SER A 830 24.44 -9.80 -14.27
N SER A 831 25.01 -9.89 -15.47
CA SER A 831 25.09 -8.80 -16.45
C SER A 831 24.00 -8.83 -17.53
N GLY A 832 23.18 -9.89 -17.54
CA GLY A 832 22.00 -10.03 -18.41
C GLY A 832 21.96 -11.35 -19.17
N ALA A 833 21.16 -11.39 -20.23
CA ALA A 833 20.97 -12.52 -21.12
C ALA A 833 21.17 -12.12 -22.58
N ASN A 834 21.52 -13.07 -23.45
CA ASN A 834 21.49 -12.87 -24.92
C ASN A 834 20.14 -13.34 -25.52
N GLY A 835 19.04 -13.01 -24.83
CA GLY A 835 17.66 -13.25 -25.26
C GLY A 835 17.13 -14.69 -25.12
N VAL A 836 17.80 -15.59 -24.40
CA VAL A 836 17.25 -16.94 -24.11
C VAL A 836 15.99 -16.89 -23.26
N LEU A 837 15.85 -15.90 -22.37
CA LEU A 837 14.63 -15.72 -21.57
C LEU A 837 13.44 -15.28 -22.44
N LEU A 838 13.68 -14.42 -23.44
CA LEU A 838 12.70 -14.09 -24.47
C LEU A 838 12.37 -15.31 -25.33
N GLY A 839 13.38 -16.07 -25.76
CA GLY A 839 13.21 -17.30 -26.53
C GLY A 839 12.34 -18.34 -25.83
N GLU A 840 12.66 -18.65 -24.58
CA GLU A 840 11.86 -19.53 -23.72
C GLU A 840 10.42 -19.02 -23.55
N SER A 841 10.25 -17.70 -23.39
CA SER A 841 8.95 -17.04 -23.27
C SER A 841 8.10 -17.10 -24.54
N LEU A 842 8.71 -17.15 -25.72
CA LEU A 842 8.03 -17.21 -27.02
C LEU A 842 7.73 -18.65 -27.49
N ILE A 843 8.73 -19.55 -27.43
CA ILE A 843 8.65 -20.90 -28.04
C ILE A 843 8.70 -22.06 -27.03
N GLY A 844 8.75 -21.77 -25.72
CA GLY A 844 8.73 -22.80 -24.67
C GLY A 844 9.94 -23.74 -24.67
N LYS A 845 11.06 -23.31 -25.26
CA LYS A 845 12.29 -24.09 -25.46
C LYS A 845 13.51 -23.26 -25.04
N VAL A 846 14.42 -23.87 -24.29
CA VAL A 846 15.64 -23.21 -23.80
C VAL A 846 16.77 -23.32 -24.83
N PHE A 847 17.41 -22.20 -25.16
CA PHE A 847 18.58 -22.16 -26.04
C PHE A 847 19.83 -22.76 -25.36
N THR A 848 20.65 -23.45 -26.16
CA THR A 848 21.84 -24.15 -25.66
C THR A 848 23.12 -23.89 -26.46
N SER A 849 23.07 -23.16 -27.58
CA SER A 849 24.28 -22.96 -28.40
C SER A 849 25.30 -22.11 -27.65
N ASN A 850 26.57 -22.53 -27.66
CA ASN A 850 27.71 -21.78 -27.11
C ASN A 850 28.81 -21.48 -28.15
N SER A 851 28.61 -21.86 -29.42
CA SER A 851 29.60 -21.72 -30.49
C SER A 851 29.25 -20.60 -31.48
N GLY A 852 30.26 -19.94 -32.04
CA GLY A 852 30.13 -18.97 -33.13
C GLY A 852 29.28 -17.73 -32.84
N LYS A 853 28.72 -17.12 -33.89
CA LYS A 853 27.80 -15.98 -33.85
C LYS A 853 26.39 -16.47 -33.48
N ARG A 854 25.90 -16.11 -32.28
CA ARG A 854 24.65 -16.67 -31.72
C ARG A 854 23.50 -15.69 -31.54
N VAL A 855 23.75 -14.39 -31.69
CA VAL A 855 22.74 -13.34 -31.64
C VAL A 855 23.06 -12.26 -32.69
N SER A 856 22.04 -11.67 -33.31
CA SER A 856 22.19 -10.59 -34.29
C SER A 856 20.86 -9.89 -34.57
N ASN A 857 20.94 -8.64 -35.00
CA ASN A 857 19.85 -7.99 -35.75
C ASN A 857 20.05 -8.21 -37.26
N TYR A 858 18.95 -8.13 -38.00
CA TYR A 858 18.82 -8.32 -39.44
C TYR A 858 17.87 -7.25 -39.98
N THR A 859 18.35 -6.44 -40.92
CA THR A 859 17.60 -5.26 -41.37
C THR A 859 16.30 -5.67 -42.06
N LEU A 860 15.20 -5.02 -41.69
CA LEU A 860 13.91 -5.19 -42.36
C LEU A 860 13.96 -4.57 -43.77
N THR A 861 13.69 -5.35 -44.81
CA THR A 861 13.89 -4.96 -46.22
C THR A 861 12.60 -4.70 -46.99
N ASP A 862 11.50 -5.36 -46.64
CA ASP A 862 10.15 -5.13 -47.17
C ASP A 862 9.09 -5.51 -46.14
N PHE A 863 7.93 -4.84 -46.13
CA PHE A 863 6.81 -5.16 -45.24
C PHE A 863 5.49 -4.57 -45.76
N ASN A 864 4.37 -5.23 -45.41
CA ASN A 864 3.03 -4.77 -45.75
C ASN A 864 2.14 -4.67 -44.50
N LEU A 865 1.32 -3.62 -44.43
CA LEU A 865 0.37 -3.34 -43.34
C LEU A 865 -1.08 -3.34 -43.84
N GLN A 866 -2.06 -3.63 -42.99
CA GLN A 866 -3.48 -3.81 -43.36
C GLN A 866 -4.28 -2.51 -43.60
N ARG A 867 -3.71 -1.58 -44.38
CA ARG A 867 -4.21 -0.22 -44.70
C ARG A 867 -5.68 -0.11 -45.16
N LYS A 868 -6.36 -1.22 -45.50
CA LYS A 868 -7.74 -1.27 -45.99
C LYS A 868 -8.83 -1.04 -44.91
N LYS A 869 -8.48 -1.00 -43.61
CA LYS A 869 -9.46 -0.93 -42.50
C LYS A 869 -9.21 0.14 -41.42
N ILE A 870 -8.20 1.01 -41.58
CA ILE A 870 -7.62 1.78 -40.45
C ILE A 870 -7.07 0.82 -39.36
N ASP A 871 -6.59 -0.34 -39.80
CA ASP A 871 -5.89 -1.31 -38.98
C ASP A 871 -4.44 -1.39 -39.48
N ASN A 872 -3.52 -0.79 -38.74
CA ASN A 872 -2.09 -0.81 -39.05
C ASN A 872 -1.42 -2.10 -38.52
N SER A 873 -2.10 -3.24 -38.56
CA SER A 873 -1.53 -4.56 -38.24
C SER A 873 -0.64 -5.06 -39.38
N LEU A 874 0.24 -6.02 -39.08
CA LEU A 874 1.09 -6.67 -40.08
C LEU A 874 0.23 -7.50 -41.05
N TRP A 875 0.67 -7.64 -42.31
CA TRP A 875 -0.05 -8.45 -43.29
C TRP A 875 0.28 -9.95 -43.14
N ALA A 876 -0.72 -10.76 -42.79
CA ALA A 876 -0.56 -12.22 -42.62
C ALA A 876 -0.82 -13.06 -43.90
N GLY A 877 -1.48 -12.47 -44.91
CA GLY A 877 -1.89 -13.18 -46.14
C GLY A 877 -0.78 -13.27 -47.20
N GLY A 878 0.33 -13.94 -46.89
CA GLY A 878 1.40 -14.27 -47.86
C GLY A 878 2.43 -13.17 -48.16
N PHE A 879 2.07 -11.88 -48.09
CA PHE A 879 3.01 -10.75 -48.19
C PHE A 879 3.71 -10.49 -46.84
N TYR A 880 4.49 -11.47 -46.40
CA TYR A 880 5.20 -11.47 -45.11
C TYR A 880 6.33 -10.43 -45.05
N PRO A 881 6.63 -9.86 -43.87
CA PRO A 881 7.80 -8.98 -43.71
C PRO A 881 9.10 -9.72 -44.02
N ALA A 882 9.95 -9.13 -44.86
CA ALA A 882 11.22 -9.68 -45.32
C ALA A 882 12.41 -8.98 -44.64
N HIS A 883 13.51 -9.70 -44.45
CA HIS A 883 14.71 -9.19 -43.80
C HIS A 883 16.00 -9.65 -44.52
N THR A 884 17.15 -9.07 -44.16
CA THR A 884 18.45 -9.59 -44.60
C THR A 884 18.67 -11.04 -44.12
N PRO A 885 19.31 -11.92 -44.91
CA PRO A 885 19.44 -13.34 -44.57
C PRO A 885 20.10 -13.63 -43.22
N ILE A 886 19.62 -14.66 -42.52
CA ILE A 886 20.16 -15.06 -41.22
C ILE A 886 21.57 -15.63 -41.34
N THR A 887 22.46 -15.15 -40.46
CA THR A 887 23.88 -15.52 -40.40
C THR A 887 24.29 -15.95 -38.98
N LEU A 888 23.37 -16.59 -38.25
CA LEU A 888 23.71 -17.30 -37.01
C LEU A 888 24.54 -18.54 -37.34
N ALA A 889 25.55 -18.83 -36.54
CA ALA A 889 26.43 -19.98 -36.74
C ALA A 889 25.74 -21.31 -36.36
N ALA A 890 26.12 -22.38 -37.04
CA ALA A 890 25.65 -23.74 -36.75
C ALA A 890 25.85 -24.10 -35.26
N PRO A 891 24.81 -24.55 -34.53
CA PRO A 891 24.93 -24.91 -33.13
C PRO A 891 25.64 -26.27 -32.98
N SER A 892 26.59 -26.34 -32.06
CA SER A 892 27.37 -27.56 -31.75
C SER A 892 26.57 -28.65 -31.03
N ASN A 893 25.33 -28.37 -30.63
CA ASN A 893 24.52 -29.21 -29.74
C ASN A 893 23.01 -29.19 -30.06
N ASN A 894 22.65 -28.94 -31.33
CA ASN A 894 21.27 -28.90 -31.82
C ASN A 894 20.36 -27.94 -31.01
N SER A 895 20.90 -26.76 -30.67
CA SER A 895 20.13 -25.71 -30.01
C SER A 895 18.93 -25.28 -30.84
N PRO A 896 17.73 -25.13 -30.24
CA PRO A 896 16.67 -24.34 -30.85
C PRO A 896 17.11 -22.88 -30.95
N ALA A 897 16.42 -22.13 -31.80
CA ALA A 897 16.64 -20.71 -32.03
C ALA A 897 15.32 -20.00 -32.36
N VAL A 898 15.31 -18.66 -32.32
CA VAL A 898 14.14 -17.85 -32.69
C VAL A 898 14.58 -16.65 -33.54
N LYS A 899 13.72 -16.21 -34.46
CA LYS A 899 13.75 -14.85 -35.03
C LYS A 899 12.46 -14.11 -34.69
N VAL A 900 12.57 -12.81 -34.45
CA VAL A 900 11.51 -11.96 -33.90
C VAL A 900 11.53 -10.58 -34.55
N LEU A 901 10.38 -10.12 -35.04
CA LEU A 901 10.13 -8.70 -35.33
C LEU A 901 9.42 -8.10 -34.13
N THR A 902 10.09 -7.17 -33.46
CA THR A 902 9.49 -6.38 -32.38
C THR A 902 8.77 -5.18 -32.96
N TYR A 903 7.56 -4.88 -32.48
CA TYR A 903 6.81 -3.70 -32.89
C TYR A 903 6.03 -3.05 -31.75
N GLN A 904 5.89 -1.73 -31.79
CA GLN A 904 5.22 -0.95 -30.77
C GLN A 904 3.69 -1.09 -30.93
N ILE A 905 2.98 -1.32 -29.82
CA ILE A 905 1.52 -1.40 -29.81
C ILE A 905 0.92 -0.53 -28.70
N SER A 906 -0.32 -0.07 -28.87
CA SER A 906 -1.06 0.60 -27.81
C SER A 906 -2.52 0.15 -27.73
N ASN A 907 -3.00 -0.07 -26.50
CA ASN A 907 -4.40 -0.32 -26.19
C ASN A 907 -4.90 0.78 -25.26
N ASN A 908 -5.87 1.60 -25.70
CA ASN A 908 -6.40 2.74 -24.95
C ASN A 908 -5.28 3.63 -24.33
N GLN A 909 -4.32 4.04 -25.17
CA GLN A 909 -3.12 4.81 -24.82
C GLN A 909 -2.10 4.09 -23.91
N GLN A 910 -2.41 2.96 -23.29
CA GLN A 910 -1.42 2.10 -22.61
C GLN A 910 -0.49 1.49 -23.66
N CYS A 911 0.82 1.56 -23.45
CA CYS A 911 1.85 1.14 -24.41
C CYS A 911 2.49 -0.19 -24.02
N SER A 912 2.72 -1.03 -25.03
CA SER A 912 3.39 -2.33 -24.91
C SER A 912 4.20 -2.64 -26.18
N LEU A 913 4.96 -3.72 -26.17
CA LEU A 913 5.60 -4.29 -27.35
C LEU A 913 4.92 -5.59 -27.72
N ALA A 914 4.76 -5.79 -29.03
CA ALA A 914 4.41 -7.07 -29.63
C ALA A 914 5.62 -7.66 -30.35
N PHE A 915 5.60 -9.00 -30.46
CA PHE A 915 6.69 -9.82 -30.96
C PHE A 915 6.07 -10.84 -31.92
N ALA A 916 6.18 -10.59 -33.22
CA ALA A 916 5.92 -11.62 -34.21
C ALA A 916 7.17 -12.51 -34.31
N PHE A 917 7.01 -13.83 -34.22
CA PHE A 917 8.15 -14.75 -34.07
C PHE A 917 8.05 -16.00 -34.96
N ASN A 918 9.21 -16.51 -35.36
CA ASN A 918 9.40 -17.87 -35.87
C ASN A 918 10.45 -18.59 -35.01
N GLU A 919 10.19 -19.83 -34.64
CA GLU A 919 11.23 -20.79 -34.29
C GLU A 919 12.09 -21.11 -35.53
N LEU A 920 13.37 -21.38 -35.30
CA LEU A 920 14.36 -21.82 -36.29
C LEU A 920 15.08 -23.08 -35.78
N ALA A 921 15.34 -24.01 -36.70
CA ALA A 921 16.09 -25.25 -36.45
C ALA A 921 17.19 -25.39 -37.50
N HIS A 922 18.34 -25.95 -37.10
CA HIS A 922 19.50 -26.08 -37.98
C HIS A 922 19.69 -27.52 -38.46
N ASN A 923 19.62 -27.76 -39.78
CA ASN A 923 19.70 -29.11 -40.37
C ASN A 923 21.14 -29.69 -40.41
N GLY A 924 22.16 -28.86 -40.14
CA GLY A 924 23.59 -29.17 -40.26
C GLY A 924 24.32 -28.34 -41.33
N THR A 925 23.57 -27.76 -42.26
CA THR A 925 24.01 -26.84 -43.33
C THR A 925 23.51 -25.41 -43.10
N ASP A 926 22.24 -25.25 -42.71
CA ASP A 926 21.55 -23.97 -42.60
C ASP A 926 20.34 -24.03 -41.62
N TRP A 927 19.67 -22.89 -41.42
CA TRP A 927 18.53 -22.70 -40.50
C TRP A 927 17.12 -22.87 -41.13
N GLY A 928 17.04 -23.26 -42.42
CA GLY A 928 15.78 -23.37 -43.16
C GLY A 928 15.05 -22.04 -43.40
N ASP A 929 15.77 -20.93 -43.26
CA ASP A 929 15.23 -19.57 -43.28
C ASP A 929 14.96 -19.07 -44.72
N ASP A 930 13.72 -18.70 -45.02
CA ASP A 930 13.34 -18.08 -46.30
C ASP A 930 13.48 -16.54 -46.31
N SER A 931 14.12 -15.97 -45.27
CA SER A 931 14.27 -14.54 -45.06
C SER A 931 12.95 -13.75 -44.89
N THR A 932 11.84 -14.44 -44.57
CA THR A 932 10.54 -13.82 -44.26
C THR A 932 9.96 -14.28 -42.92
N LEU A 933 9.28 -13.38 -42.20
CA LEU A 933 8.67 -13.68 -40.91
C LEU A 933 7.20 -14.11 -41.06
N LYS A 934 6.81 -15.25 -40.51
CA LYS A 934 5.42 -15.73 -40.61
C LYS A 934 4.58 -15.06 -39.54
N ILE A 935 3.49 -14.41 -39.96
CA ILE A 935 2.59 -13.69 -39.06
C ILE A 935 1.34 -14.53 -38.79
N ALA A 936 1.06 -14.78 -37.53
CA ALA A 936 -0.13 -15.50 -37.06
C ALA A 936 -0.61 -14.94 -35.70
N ASP A 937 -1.90 -15.08 -35.43
CA ASP A 937 -2.48 -14.81 -34.10
C ASP A 937 -2.21 -15.97 -33.15
N GLY A 938 -1.84 -15.66 -31.90
CA GLY A 938 -1.45 -16.67 -30.91
C GLY A 938 -0.17 -17.42 -31.33
N THR A 939 -0.15 -18.73 -31.12
CA THR A 939 0.92 -19.63 -31.58
C THR A 939 0.35 -20.69 -32.50
N THR A 940 1.04 -20.97 -33.59
CA THR A 940 0.72 -22.01 -34.60
C THR A 940 2.02 -22.64 -35.13
N THR A 941 1.92 -23.49 -36.15
CA THR A 941 3.07 -24.07 -36.85
C THR A 941 3.20 -23.59 -38.29
N TYR A 942 4.42 -23.66 -38.82
CA TYR A 942 4.75 -23.51 -40.23
C TYR A 942 5.83 -24.51 -40.65
N THR A 943 5.97 -24.75 -41.95
CA THR A 943 7.07 -25.56 -42.51
C THR A 943 8.18 -24.64 -43.01
N ASN A 944 9.43 -24.89 -42.61
CA ASN A 944 10.61 -24.14 -43.08
C ASN A 944 11.13 -24.68 -44.43
N LEU A 945 12.21 -24.11 -44.98
CA LEU A 945 12.81 -24.58 -46.24
C LEU A 945 13.42 -25.99 -46.16
N ASN A 946 13.69 -26.50 -44.96
CA ASN A 946 14.24 -27.84 -44.72
C ASN A 946 13.16 -28.93 -44.55
N GLY A 947 11.88 -28.54 -44.51
CA GLY A 947 10.75 -29.44 -44.26
C GLY A 947 10.43 -29.63 -42.77
N ASP A 948 11.13 -28.97 -41.86
CA ASP A 948 10.84 -28.99 -40.42
C ASP A 948 9.52 -28.28 -40.12
N VAL A 949 8.68 -28.86 -39.26
CA VAL A 949 7.48 -28.20 -38.72
C VAL A 949 7.85 -27.47 -37.44
N LEU A 950 7.88 -26.14 -37.50
CA LEU A 950 8.36 -25.25 -36.44
C LEU A 950 7.27 -24.29 -35.97
N LEU A 951 7.41 -23.72 -34.77
CA LEU A 951 6.44 -22.76 -34.22
C LEU A 951 6.56 -21.37 -34.87
N CYS A 952 5.44 -20.68 -35.04
CA CYS A 952 5.40 -19.24 -35.29
C CYS A 952 4.17 -18.60 -34.63
N GLY A 953 4.15 -17.28 -34.49
CA GLY A 953 3.06 -16.61 -33.79
C GLY A 953 3.26 -15.14 -33.48
N THR A 954 2.37 -14.60 -32.65
CA THR A 954 2.45 -13.26 -32.05
C THR A 954 2.32 -13.35 -30.54
N ALA A 955 3.24 -12.68 -29.84
CA ALA A 955 3.18 -12.47 -28.40
C ALA A 955 3.21 -10.96 -28.08
N GLU A 956 2.89 -10.58 -26.85
CA GLU A 956 3.12 -9.22 -26.33
C GLU A 956 3.73 -9.27 -24.92
N LEU A 957 4.27 -8.16 -24.43
CA LEU A 957 4.79 -8.10 -23.06
C LEU A 957 3.73 -8.51 -22.03
N ALA A 958 4.15 -9.29 -21.04
CA ALA A 958 3.26 -9.74 -19.97
C ALA A 958 2.76 -8.54 -19.12
N ILE A 959 3.65 -7.56 -18.88
CA ILE A 959 3.40 -6.27 -18.22
C ILE A 959 3.55 -5.15 -19.28
N PRO A 960 2.68 -4.11 -19.33
CA PRO A 960 2.87 -2.93 -20.20
C PRO A 960 3.86 -1.93 -19.58
N TYR A 961 4.59 -1.15 -20.41
CA TYR A 961 5.68 -0.28 -19.91
C TYR A 961 5.28 1.18 -19.62
N GLY A 962 4.08 1.61 -19.96
CA GLY A 962 3.59 2.96 -19.63
C GLY A 962 2.43 3.42 -20.52
N TYR A 963 2.34 4.73 -20.76
CA TYR A 963 1.28 5.36 -21.52
C TYR A 963 1.83 6.34 -22.56
N THR A 964 1.23 6.38 -23.75
CA THR A 964 1.45 7.48 -24.70
C THR A 964 0.57 8.66 -24.31
N LYS A 965 1.06 9.88 -24.47
CA LYS A 965 0.18 11.06 -24.43
C LYS A 965 -0.80 10.99 -25.62
N ASN A 966 -1.98 11.58 -25.47
CA ASN A 966 -3.03 11.56 -26.48
C ASN A 966 -2.68 12.39 -27.73
N LYS A 967 -1.84 11.83 -28.61
CA LYS A 967 -1.61 12.31 -29.97
C LYS A 967 -2.91 12.02 -30.74
N ALA A 968 -3.70 13.07 -31.00
CA ALA A 968 -5.03 12.96 -31.60
C ALA A 968 -4.99 12.04 -32.83
N ARG A 969 -5.76 10.95 -32.79
CA ARG A 969 -5.77 9.93 -33.86
C ARG A 969 -6.21 10.58 -35.16
N VAL A 970 -5.44 10.39 -36.24
CA VAL A 970 -5.83 10.80 -37.59
C VAL A 970 -7.00 9.90 -38.05
N GLY A 971 -8.22 10.34 -37.74
CA GLY A 971 -9.42 9.53 -37.89
C GLY A 971 -10.62 10.15 -37.17
N LYS A 972 -11.65 9.32 -36.92
CA LYS A 972 -12.90 9.77 -36.29
C LYS A 972 -12.72 9.94 -34.78
N GLN A 973 -12.52 11.18 -34.35
CA GLN A 973 -12.45 11.55 -32.93
C GLN A 973 -13.71 11.16 -32.17
N THR A 974 -13.53 10.74 -30.91
CA THR A 974 -14.59 10.44 -29.94
C THR A 974 -14.65 11.56 -28.91
N ALA A 975 -15.79 12.25 -28.83
CA ALA A 975 -15.99 13.33 -27.87
C ALA A 975 -15.86 12.82 -26.42
N GLY A 976 -15.10 13.53 -25.58
CA GLY A 976 -14.76 13.10 -24.22
C GLY A 976 -13.62 12.08 -24.13
N VAL A 977 -12.97 11.74 -25.25
CA VAL A 977 -11.78 10.87 -25.29
C VAL A 977 -10.62 11.52 -26.06
N ASP A 978 -10.89 12.24 -27.15
CA ASP A 978 -9.87 12.82 -28.05
C ASP A 978 -9.74 14.36 -27.98
N LEU A 979 -10.36 15.00 -26.97
CA LEU A 979 -10.26 16.42 -26.60
C LEU A 979 -10.34 16.56 -25.07
#